data_AF-A0A419SXZ6-F1
#
_entry.id   AF-A0A419SXZ6-F1
#
_cell.length_a   1.000
_cell.length_b   1.000
_cell.length_c   1.000
_cell.angle_alpha   90.00
_cell.angle_beta   90.00
_cell.angle_gamma   90.00
#
_symmetry.space_group_name_H-M   'P 1'
#
loop_
_entity.id
_entity.type
_entity.pdbx_description
1 polymer ?
#
loop_
_entity_poly.entity_id
_entity_poly.type
_entity_poly.pdbx_seq_one_letter_code
_entity_poly.pdbx_strand_id
1 'polypeptide(L)'
;MLKNSKKLSLFLAIIMVISIIVPLNLVSAEETETVKITVLGTTDIHGNIYDWSYEDGAEDDDVGLAKVYTIVKQVRKENPNTLLLDNGDTIQGTVLTDDLYNLNLDKPNPMMDVMNFMGYDAMTLGNHEFNFGLDLIHKMVKEANFPILSANIYNKEDGSNFVKPYLVKEIGGVKVGIIGLTTPNIPQWDGPKVTSLEFKPMAEEAKKYAKILKEEENVDIIIATAHAGLEGRHHPTGGDAVKNVINEVPEIEAILIGHDHMEIAEIMNGTAVGAADDKGHQVVRFDLTLKKSGDSWTVVDKKVELIETKGVEASLELKDYAKKYHESTLEFLKDPIGTSTGDFHPKAEIEGIPEAQVRDTAVIDLINNVQLKYTGADISAAALFKSSSNIEKGDVTYKDIFDIYKYPNTLYAVEVTGKELKDYMEWSAAYFNTYKPGDVTISFNPEIRGYNYDMFAGVEYKIDISKPAGQRIVDLKFNGKAVKDDQVFKLAINNYRYGGLKSLGIISNEPYFKSDPVSLRSYIAEYIKEKGTIEPEVDNNWEIVGADLNHPLRDEIIDMVNSGKLKIPTSKDGRTPNVRSLNVYELIAEGKIPQEILEENNIKATPITIAHTNDTHARVEEGKYAGMGFAKIATKVKELKKKTPNLLLLDAGDTLHGQTIASLSRGESIIEILNSIGYDAMVPGNHDFNYGQERLTELSNKAKFPIVAANIEKEDGSKFLKPYTIKELNGVKVGIFGLATPETTYKTHPNNVKGLKFTDPVKAAEEMVQELKDKVDIVVALSHLGLDKSSKYTSELVASKVDGIDIIVDGHSHTSLPNGKLVNDTLIVQTGEYDKNLGIVNLVYEDGKIVYKSAKLFTKADAKDLEEDKDILSVVTSIKEENNKILSVVIGETNKKLIGERQFVRTGETNLGNLIADAMLEVSGADVALTNGGGIRASIEPGKITKGDIITVLPFGNYVVVKEMKGSDIIAALEHGISAYPETLGAFPHVAGMEFVFDPSKEAGNRIVEVKIDGKPINPDKTYKVATNDFLAAGGDNYTMFKDDKIVAEYPGLDEVVMNYIKKYGTEGAKIDGRVKVYEEETKPVTEIYIVRPNDVLWKIANKFGLTWQKIANFNKLENPNLIFPGQKILIPVK
;
A
#
# COMPACT_ATOMS: atom_id res chain seq x y z
N MET A 1 71.89 -36.03 9.68
CA MET A 1 70.96 -36.88 8.89
C MET A 1 70.01 -35.91 8.17
N LEU A 2 70.14 -35.45 6.93
CA LEU A 2 70.54 -36.03 5.63
C LEU A 2 69.74 -37.27 5.20
N LYS A 3 69.05 -37.08 4.06
CA LYS A 3 68.59 -38.04 3.03
C LYS A 3 67.18 -38.61 3.16
N ASN A 4 66.24 -38.03 2.39
CA ASN A 4 65.76 -38.69 1.15
C ASN A 4 64.73 -37.85 0.34
N SER A 5 65.04 -36.57 0.08
CA SER A 5 64.34 -35.71 -0.88
C SER A 5 64.66 -36.01 -2.36
N LYS A 6 65.11 -37.23 -2.70
CA LYS A 6 65.58 -37.59 -4.05
C LYS A 6 64.70 -38.59 -4.83
N LYS A 7 63.61 -39.11 -4.24
CA LYS A 7 62.69 -40.01 -4.96
C LYS A 7 61.41 -39.35 -5.49
N LEU A 8 61.00 -38.21 -4.91
CA LEU A 8 59.80 -37.49 -5.39
C LEU A 8 60.10 -36.59 -6.60
N SER A 9 61.32 -36.05 -6.67
CA SER A 9 61.79 -35.20 -7.76
C SER A 9 62.12 -35.96 -9.05
N LEU A 10 62.37 -37.27 -8.99
CA LEU A 10 62.62 -38.10 -10.18
C LEU A 10 61.32 -38.60 -10.85
N PHE A 11 60.23 -38.74 -10.11
CA PHE A 11 58.93 -39.14 -10.67
C PHE A 11 58.21 -37.97 -11.37
N LEU A 12 58.40 -36.76 -10.86
CA LEU A 12 57.92 -35.52 -11.50
C LEU A 12 58.70 -35.15 -12.77
N ALA A 13 59.99 -35.48 -12.84
CA ALA A 13 60.81 -35.21 -14.03
C ALA A 13 60.48 -36.13 -15.22
N ILE A 14 59.97 -37.35 -14.99
CA ILE A 14 59.61 -38.29 -16.07
C ILE A 14 58.24 -37.94 -16.69
N ILE A 15 57.34 -37.33 -15.92
CA ILE A 15 56.06 -36.82 -16.45
C ILE A 15 56.28 -35.54 -17.29
N MET A 16 57.35 -34.78 -17.04
CA MET A 16 57.68 -33.60 -17.85
C MET A 16 58.37 -33.90 -19.20
N VAL A 17 58.87 -35.12 -19.44
CA VAL A 17 59.61 -35.44 -20.68
C VAL A 17 58.77 -36.23 -21.70
N ILE A 18 57.63 -36.81 -21.31
CA ILE A 18 56.77 -37.59 -22.23
C ILE A 18 55.70 -36.73 -22.95
N SER A 19 55.63 -35.42 -22.68
CA SER A 19 54.75 -34.51 -23.41
C SER A 19 55.37 -33.87 -24.66
N ILE A 20 56.58 -34.28 -25.07
CA ILE A 20 57.36 -33.63 -26.15
C ILE A 20 57.16 -34.25 -27.55
N ILE A 21 56.26 -35.24 -27.77
CA ILE A 21 56.03 -35.77 -29.13
C ILE A 21 54.55 -36.04 -29.41
N VAL A 22 53.76 -34.97 -29.58
CA VAL A 22 52.62 -34.92 -30.51
C VAL A 22 52.57 -33.49 -31.08
N PRO A 23 52.49 -33.28 -32.40
CA PRO A 23 52.46 -31.93 -32.96
C PRO A 23 51.13 -31.25 -32.59
N LEU A 24 51.18 -30.26 -31.69
CA LEU A 24 50.12 -29.28 -31.58
C LEU A 24 50.23 -28.31 -32.76
N ASN A 25 49.19 -28.29 -33.60
CA ASN A 25 48.96 -27.16 -34.49
C ASN A 25 48.83 -25.90 -33.62
N LEU A 26 49.82 -25.01 -33.73
CA LEU A 26 49.74 -23.64 -33.23
C LEU A 26 48.66 -22.91 -34.02
N VAL A 27 47.45 -22.88 -33.48
CA VAL A 27 46.51 -21.80 -33.79
C VAL A 27 46.96 -20.62 -32.94
N SER A 28 47.43 -19.57 -33.61
CA SER A 28 47.69 -18.27 -33.00
C SER A 28 46.41 -17.81 -32.28
N ALA A 29 46.47 -17.64 -30.96
CA ALA A 29 45.45 -16.90 -30.23
C ALA A 29 45.67 -15.42 -30.57
N GLU A 30 44.77 -14.82 -31.35
CA GLU A 30 44.71 -13.37 -31.50
C GLU A 30 44.49 -12.74 -30.12
N GLU A 31 45.39 -11.85 -29.70
CA GLU A 31 45.14 -10.95 -28.56
C GLU A 31 43.92 -10.09 -28.90
N THR A 32 42.81 -10.35 -28.24
CA THR A 32 41.59 -9.57 -28.47
C THR A 32 41.66 -8.26 -27.68
N GLU A 33 41.82 -7.14 -28.39
CA GLU A 33 41.81 -5.78 -27.85
C GLU A 33 40.47 -5.45 -27.17
N THR A 34 40.52 -4.89 -25.97
CA THR A 34 39.33 -4.45 -25.21
C THR A 34 39.47 -3.00 -24.80
N VAL A 35 38.39 -2.22 -24.88
CA VAL A 35 38.34 -0.82 -24.44
C VAL A 35 37.12 -0.57 -23.58
N LYS A 36 37.24 0.30 -22.58
CA LYS A 36 36.14 0.74 -21.73
C LYS A 36 35.76 2.17 -22.08
N ILE A 37 34.51 2.39 -22.46
CA ILE A 37 33.93 3.72 -22.66
C ILE A 37 33.01 4.01 -21.48
N THR A 38 33.19 5.17 -20.87
CA THR A 38 32.32 5.66 -19.79
C THR A 38 31.48 6.81 -20.31
N VAL A 39 30.19 6.84 -19.97
CA VAL A 39 29.31 7.97 -20.27
C VAL A 39 28.73 8.47 -18.95
N LEU A 40 28.96 9.73 -18.65
CA LEU A 40 28.33 10.44 -17.55
C LEU A 40 27.15 11.23 -18.09
N GLY A 41 26.03 11.16 -17.37
CA GLY A 41 24.78 11.80 -17.70
C GLY A 41 24.28 12.72 -16.58
N THR A 42 23.88 13.92 -16.94
CA THR A 42 23.05 14.82 -16.13
C THR A 42 21.69 15.03 -16.78
N THR A 43 20.69 15.41 -16.00
CA THR A 43 19.34 15.76 -16.46
C THR A 43 18.73 16.74 -15.47
N ASP A 44 17.78 17.56 -15.92
CA ASP A 44 16.91 18.38 -15.06
C ASP A 44 17.72 19.24 -14.06
N ILE A 45 18.85 19.80 -14.50
CA ILE A 45 19.77 20.57 -13.64
C ILE A 45 19.12 21.87 -13.13
N HIS A 46 18.14 22.38 -13.86
CA HIS A 46 17.31 23.50 -13.44
C HIS A 46 18.06 24.77 -12.99
N GLY A 47 19.14 25.15 -13.68
CA GLY A 47 19.90 26.35 -13.35
C GLY A 47 20.77 26.24 -12.07
N ASN A 48 20.96 25.04 -11.52
CA ASN A 48 21.76 24.83 -10.30
C ASN A 48 23.24 24.69 -10.64
N ILE A 49 23.96 25.81 -10.64
CA ILE A 49 25.41 25.83 -10.88
C ILE A 49 26.19 25.58 -9.58
N TYR A 50 25.77 26.24 -8.51
CA TYR A 50 26.38 26.19 -7.19
C TYR A 50 25.67 25.18 -6.28
N ASP A 51 26.37 24.77 -5.24
CA ASP A 51 25.82 24.11 -4.04
C ASP A 51 25.11 25.13 -3.13
N TRP A 52 24.11 25.84 -3.68
CA TRP A 52 23.44 26.97 -3.01
C TRP A 52 21.96 27.07 -3.39
N SER A 53 21.09 27.19 -2.38
CA SER A 53 19.68 27.55 -2.52
C SER A 53 19.54 29.07 -2.49
N TYR A 54 19.18 29.67 -3.63
CA TYR A 54 18.98 31.13 -3.72
C TYR A 54 17.73 31.56 -2.95
N GLU A 55 16.74 30.68 -2.89
CA GLU A 55 15.45 30.85 -2.23
C GLU A 55 15.63 30.92 -0.71
N ASP A 56 16.41 29.98 -0.15
CA ASP A 56 16.67 29.94 1.29
C ASP A 56 17.82 30.87 1.68
N GLY A 57 18.67 31.25 0.71
CA GLY A 57 19.85 32.07 0.92
C GLY A 57 20.92 31.34 1.75
N ALA A 58 21.10 30.05 1.50
CA ALA A 58 22.04 29.19 2.20
C ALA A 58 22.70 28.16 1.26
N GLU A 59 23.83 27.61 1.70
CA GLU A 59 24.46 26.46 1.03
C GLU A 59 23.53 25.24 1.08
N ASP A 60 23.54 24.46 0.01
CA ASP A 60 22.80 23.21 -0.10
C ASP A 60 23.79 22.08 -0.41
N ASP A 61 23.87 21.12 0.51
CA ASP A 61 24.87 20.06 0.48
C ASP A 61 24.57 18.94 -0.52
N ASP A 62 23.49 19.05 -1.29
CA ASP A 62 22.99 17.99 -2.17
C ASP A 62 22.80 18.41 -3.64
N VAL A 63 23.04 19.67 -4.01
CA VAL A 63 22.75 20.19 -5.37
C VAL A 63 23.96 20.79 -6.07
N GLY A 64 23.85 20.93 -7.39
CA GLY A 64 24.64 21.86 -8.19
C GLY A 64 25.75 21.25 -9.06
N LEU A 65 25.97 21.84 -10.23
CA LEU A 65 27.03 21.45 -11.17
C LEU A 65 28.44 21.52 -10.58
N ALA A 66 28.68 22.34 -9.56
CA ALA A 66 29.96 22.39 -8.86
C ALA A 66 30.36 21.04 -8.26
N LYS A 67 29.40 20.25 -7.75
CA LYS A 67 29.66 18.90 -7.21
C LYS A 67 29.73 17.85 -8.31
N VAL A 68 28.82 17.94 -9.27
CA VAL A 68 28.87 17.13 -10.50
C VAL A 68 30.25 17.23 -11.15
N TYR A 69 30.84 18.43 -11.22
CA TYR A 69 32.16 18.62 -11.82
C TYR A 69 33.30 17.94 -11.06
N THR A 70 33.21 17.84 -9.72
CA THR A 70 34.15 17.06 -8.92
C THR A 70 34.10 15.58 -9.34
N ILE A 71 32.89 15.01 -9.49
CA ILE A 71 32.69 13.63 -9.97
C ILE A 71 33.22 13.46 -11.39
N VAL A 72 32.87 14.38 -12.30
CA VAL A 72 33.33 14.36 -13.70
C VAL A 72 34.86 14.32 -13.76
N LYS A 73 35.55 15.16 -12.99
CA LYS A 73 37.02 15.16 -12.94
C LYS A 73 37.59 13.85 -12.40
N GLN A 74 36.98 13.29 -11.37
CA GLN A 74 37.38 12.00 -10.81
C GLN A 74 37.24 10.88 -11.86
N VAL A 75 36.07 10.76 -12.48
CA VAL A 75 35.79 9.70 -13.46
C VAL A 75 36.65 9.85 -14.72
N ARG A 76 36.87 11.07 -15.22
CA ARG A 76 37.80 11.30 -16.35
C ARG A 76 39.24 10.92 -16.03
N LYS A 77 39.65 11.02 -14.76
CA LYS A 77 40.96 10.54 -14.29
C LYS A 77 40.99 9.01 -14.17
N GLU A 78 39.89 8.38 -13.77
CA GLU A 78 39.74 6.92 -13.74
C GLU A 78 39.74 6.31 -15.14
N ASN A 79 39.03 6.92 -16.08
CA ASN A 79 38.94 6.51 -17.47
C ASN A 79 38.98 7.73 -18.41
N PRO A 80 40.07 7.95 -19.17
CA PRO A 80 40.15 9.08 -20.10
C PRO A 80 39.16 8.96 -21.27
N ASN A 81 38.63 7.76 -21.54
CA ASN A 81 37.61 7.53 -22.56
C ASN A 81 36.19 7.79 -22.00
N THR A 82 35.99 8.98 -21.41
CA THR A 82 34.73 9.38 -20.78
C THR A 82 34.02 10.47 -21.58
N LEU A 83 32.75 10.25 -21.90
CA LEU A 83 31.82 11.23 -22.45
C LEU A 83 30.98 11.87 -21.34
N LEU A 84 30.61 13.14 -21.49
CA LEU A 84 29.71 13.86 -20.59
C LEU A 84 28.53 14.43 -21.37
N LEU A 85 27.32 13.97 -21.07
CA LEU A 85 26.08 14.31 -21.76
C LEU A 85 25.08 14.93 -20.79
N ASP A 86 24.27 15.86 -21.29
CA ASP A 86 23.11 16.39 -20.56
C ASP A 86 21.81 16.04 -21.29
N ASN A 87 20.75 15.80 -20.53
CA ASN A 87 19.45 15.39 -21.03
C ASN A 87 18.35 16.44 -20.82
N GLY A 88 18.67 17.73 -20.88
CA GLY A 88 17.66 18.80 -20.98
C GLY A 88 17.08 19.23 -19.64
N ASP A 89 16.20 20.24 -19.70
CA ASP A 89 15.67 20.98 -18.55
C ASP A 89 16.79 21.58 -17.69
N THR A 90 17.74 22.21 -18.39
CA THR A 90 18.97 22.73 -17.82
C THR A 90 18.85 24.19 -17.41
N ILE A 91 18.04 24.96 -18.15
CA ILE A 91 18.12 26.43 -18.10
C ILE A 91 17.04 27.11 -17.25
N GLN A 92 16.14 26.40 -16.59
CA GLN A 92 15.01 26.99 -15.85
C GLN A 92 15.06 26.55 -14.39
N GLY A 93 14.69 27.36 -13.41
CA GLY A 93 14.40 26.87 -12.05
C GLY A 93 15.08 27.61 -10.90
N THR A 94 16.02 28.51 -11.18
CA THR A 94 16.64 29.37 -10.18
C THR A 94 16.48 30.84 -10.56
N VAL A 95 16.53 31.75 -9.58
CA VAL A 95 16.58 33.22 -9.80
C VAL A 95 17.62 33.60 -10.85
N LEU A 96 18.78 32.94 -10.76
CA LEU A 96 19.91 33.14 -11.64
C LEU A 96 19.48 32.95 -13.09
N THR A 97 18.71 31.92 -13.39
CA THR A 97 18.29 31.65 -14.77
C THR A 97 17.00 32.37 -15.14
N ASP A 98 15.93 32.16 -14.37
CA ASP A 98 14.56 32.57 -14.70
C ASP A 98 14.41 34.09 -14.78
N ASP A 99 14.95 34.85 -13.83
CA ASP A 99 14.72 36.30 -13.74
C ASP A 99 15.88 37.14 -14.28
N LEU A 100 17.11 36.69 -14.09
CA LEU A 100 18.29 37.54 -14.27
C LEU A 100 18.95 37.40 -15.65
N TYR A 101 18.92 36.20 -16.24
CA TYR A 101 19.66 35.88 -17.46
C TYR A 101 18.78 35.44 -18.64
N ASN A 102 17.77 34.58 -18.47
CA ASN A 102 16.99 34.08 -19.61
C ASN A 102 16.07 35.13 -20.24
N LEU A 103 15.62 36.11 -19.46
CA LEU A 103 14.84 37.25 -19.96
C LEU A 103 15.71 38.35 -20.59
N ASN A 104 17.05 38.21 -20.57
CA ASN A 104 17.99 39.19 -21.11
C ASN A 104 18.96 38.56 -22.12
N LEU A 105 18.55 38.57 -23.40
CA LEU A 105 19.31 37.98 -24.50
C LEU A 105 20.65 38.69 -24.78
N ASP A 106 20.92 39.86 -24.20
CA ASP A 106 22.20 40.56 -24.35
C ASP A 106 23.29 40.00 -23.42
N LYS A 107 22.92 39.21 -22.40
CA LYS A 107 23.86 38.57 -21.47
C LYS A 107 24.20 37.14 -21.92
N PRO A 108 25.43 36.63 -21.66
CA PRO A 108 25.76 35.22 -21.90
C PRO A 108 24.86 34.30 -21.06
N ASN A 109 24.44 33.16 -21.62
CA ASN A 109 23.67 32.18 -20.85
C ASN A 109 24.60 31.45 -19.87
N PRO A 110 24.33 31.51 -18.55
CA PRO A 110 25.25 31.01 -17.53
C PRO A 110 25.40 29.48 -17.57
N MET A 111 24.35 28.74 -17.93
CA MET A 111 24.42 27.28 -18.04
C MET A 111 25.29 26.85 -19.21
N MET A 112 25.12 27.46 -20.39
CA MET A 112 25.93 27.13 -21.56
C MET A 112 27.42 27.45 -21.31
N ASP A 113 27.71 28.59 -20.67
CA ASP A 113 29.08 29.00 -20.33
C ASP A 113 29.75 28.01 -19.34
N VAL A 114 29.04 27.61 -18.28
CA VAL A 114 29.56 26.63 -17.31
C VAL A 114 29.69 25.24 -17.92
N MET A 115 28.75 24.79 -18.74
CA MET A 115 28.83 23.50 -19.41
C MET A 115 29.97 23.45 -20.43
N ASN A 116 30.26 24.58 -21.11
CA ASN A 116 31.44 24.72 -21.94
C ASN A 116 32.73 24.52 -21.13
N PHE A 117 32.81 25.13 -19.94
CA PHE A 117 33.94 24.97 -19.03
C PHE A 117 34.11 23.53 -18.54
N MET A 118 32.99 22.86 -18.23
CA MET A 118 32.99 21.45 -17.82
C MET A 118 33.34 20.48 -18.96
N GLY A 119 33.31 20.96 -20.22
CA GLY A 119 33.59 20.15 -21.40
C GLY A 119 32.51 19.11 -21.66
N TYR A 120 31.24 19.50 -21.66
CA TYR A 120 30.16 18.64 -22.15
C TYR A 120 30.38 18.28 -23.63
N ASP A 121 29.93 17.08 -24.01
CA ASP A 121 30.05 16.55 -25.36
C ASP A 121 28.80 16.75 -26.19
N ALA A 122 27.62 16.72 -25.56
CA ALA A 122 26.35 17.08 -26.16
C ALA A 122 25.31 17.38 -25.06
N MET A 123 24.24 18.07 -25.45
CA MET A 123 23.04 18.28 -24.63
C MET A 123 21.81 17.99 -25.47
N THR A 124 20.81 17.32 -24.91
CA THR A 124 19.49 17.18 -25.54
C THR A 124 18.54 18.24 -25.04
N LEU A 125 17.67 18.76 -25.91
CA LEU A 125 16.63 19.71 -25.50
C LEU A 125 15.57 19.00 -24.64
N GLY A 126 15.24 19.60 -23.51
CA GLY A 126 14.05 19.31 -22.72
C GLY A 126 12.91 20.29 -23.01
N ASN A 127 11.80 20.15 -22.28
CA ASN A 127 10.64 21.04 -22.45
C ASN A 127 10.89 22.44 -21.88
N HIS A 128 11.62 22.56 -20.78
CA HIS A 128 11.87 23.84 -20.12
C HIS A 128 12.79 24.76 -20.90
N GLU A 129 13.55 24.25 -21.88
CA GLU A 129 14.25 25.10 -22.85
C GLU A 129 13.30 25.97 -23.69
N PHE A 130 12.04 25.55 -23.88
CA PHE A 130 11.06 26.26 -24.70
C PHE A 130 10.29 27.34 -23.93
N ASN A 131 10.40 27.40 -22.59
CA ASN A 131 9.65 28.34 -21.75
C ASN A 131 9.97 29.81 -22.05
N PHE A 132 11.15 30.11 -22.58
CA PHE A 132 11.58 31.48 -22.87
C PHE A 132 11.55 31.80 -24.38
N GLY A 133 11.00 30.90 -25.20
CA GLY A 133 10.86 31.05 -26.64
C GLY A 133 12.10 30.62 -27.45
N LEU A 134 11.93 30.54 -28.77
CA LEU A 134 12.95 29.98 -29.69
C LEU A 134 14.21 30.85 -29.81
N ASP A 135 14.10 32.15 -29.56
CA ASP A 135 15.24 33.07 -29.64
C ASP A 135 16.32 32.72 -28.60
N LEU A 136 15.92 32.31 -27.38
CA LEU A 136 16.86 31.87 -26.36
C LEU A 136 17.55 30.57 -26.78
N ILE A 137 16.81 29.61 -27.35
CA ILE A 137 17.39 28.35 -27.85
C ILE A 137 18.39 28.64 -28.97
N HIS A 138 18.05 29.49 -29.94
CA HIS A 138 18.97 29.88 -31.01
C HIS A 138 20.23 30.57 -30.49
N LYS A 139 20.13 31.35 -29.41
CA LYS A 139 21.27 31.93 -28.72
C LYS A 139 22.12 30.85 -28.06
N MET A 140 21.52 29.93 -27.31
CA MET A 140 22.23 28.81 -26.66
C MET A 140 22.99 27.95 -27.66
N VAL A 141 22.36 27.61 -28.81
CA VAL A 141 23.01 26.86 -29.89
C VAL A 141 24.27 27.55 -30.41
N LYS A 142 24.33 28.89 -30.37
CA LYS A 142 25.51 29.68 -30.78
C LYS A 142 26.56 29.78 -29.67
N GLU A 143 26.14 29.77 -28.40
CA GLU A 143 27.02 29.93 -27.24
C GLU A 143 27.63 28.60 -26.77
N ALA A 144 26.98 27.47 -27.02
CA ALA A 144 27.50 26.14 -26.69
C ALA A 144 28.65 25.73 -27.63
N ASN A 145 29.74 25.24 -27.04
CA ASN A 145 30.88 24.64 -27.74
C ASN A 145 30.63 23.16 -28.11
N PHE A 146 29.49 22.62 -27.70
CA PHE A 146 29.01 21.28 -27.97
C PHE A 146 27.66 21.34 -28.71
N PRO A 147 27.30 20.33 -29.50
CA PRO A 147 26.01 20.30 -30.17
C PRO A 147 24.85 20.14 -29.17
N ILE A 148 23.83 20.96 -29.36
CA ILE A 148 22.49 20.74 -28.80
C ILE A 148 21.71 19.84 -29.76
N LEU A 149 21.08 18.79 -29.24
CA LEU A 149 20.53 17.68 -29.98
C LEU A 149 19.00 17.55 -29.82
N SER A 150 18.34 17.16 -30.91
CA SER A 150 16.97 16.64 -30.93
C SER A 150 16.64 16.09 -32.32
N ALA A 151 16.40 14.79 -32.42
CA ALA A 151 16.17 14.06 -33.65
C ALA A 151 14.72 14.18 -34.15
N ASN A 152 13.78 14.46 -33.25
CA ASN A 152 12.35 14.41 -33.52
C ASN A 152 11.67 15.79 -33.56
N ILE A 153 12.44 16.87 -33.67
CA ILE A 153 11.93 18.24 -33.83
C ILE A 153 12.34 18.80 -35.19
N TYR A 154 11.36 19.32 -35.93
CA TYR A 154 11.51 19.80 -37.29
C TYR A 154 10.99 21.24 -37.45
N ASN A 155 11.65 22.03 -38.29
CA ASN A 155 11.13 23.30 -38.77
C ASN A 155 9.99 23.03 -39.76
N LYS A 156 8.78 23.56 -39.51
CA LYS A 156 7.64 23.38 -40.43
C LYS A 156 7.85 24.06 -41.78
N GLU A 157 8.67 25.10 -41.83
CA GLU A 157 8.90 25.90 -43.04
C GLU A 157 9.56 25.07 -44.15
N ASP A 158 10.57 24.27 -43.82
CA ASP A 158 11.40 23.55 -44.79
C ASP A 158 11.59 22.06 -44.50
N GLY A 159 11.08 21.56 -43.38
CA GLY A 159 11.19 20.16 -42.95
C GLY A 159 12.60 19.76 -42.49
N SER A 160 13.50 20.71 -42.27
CA SER A 160 14.82 20.46 -41.67
C SER A 160 14.72 20.18 -40.17
N ASN A 161 15.70 19.49 -39.59
CA ASN A 161 15.77 19.35 -38.14
C ASN A 161 15.99 20.72 -37.48
N PHE A 162 15.29 20.99 -36.37
CA PHE A 162 15.39 22.27 -35.66
C PHE A 162 16.78 22.50 -35.05
N VAL A 163 17.36 21.44 -34.47
CA VAL A 163 18.74 21.36 -34.01
C VAL A 163 19.37 20.08 -34.58
N LYS A 164 20.63 19.77 -34.27
CA LYS A 164 21.26 18.56 -34.82
C LYS A 164 20.54 17.29 -34.30
N PRO A 165 20.27 16.28 -35.14
CA PRO A 165 19.60 15.07 -34.68
C PRO A 165 20.51 14.13 -33.88
N TYR A 166 21.81 14.11 -34.19
CA TYR A 166 22.80 13.26 -33.55
C TYR A 166 24.22 13.86 -33.58
N LEU A 167 25.12 13.25 -32.82
CA LEU A 167 26.58 13.46 -32.86
C LEU A 167 27.29 12.13 -33.12
N VAL A 168 28.34 12.12 -33.94
CA VAL A 168 29.29 11.01 -34.03
C VAL A 168 30.60 11.46 -33.41
N LYS A 169 31.11 10.69 -32.43
CA LYS A 169 32.35 11.00 -31.74
C LYS A 169 33.23 9.76 -31.64
N GLU A 170 34.50 9.90 -32.02
CA GLU A 170 35.50 8.85 -31.85
C GLU A 170 36.20 9.01 -30.49
N ILE A 171 36.21 7.96 -29.68
CA ILE A 171 36.85 7.94 -28.36
C ILE A 171 37.42 6.55 -28.08
N GLY A 172 38.67 6.47 -27.63
CA GLY A 172 39.35 5.18 -27.43
C GLY A 172 39.45 4.30 -28.69
N GLY A 173 39.37 4.88 -29.89
CA GLY A 173 39.33 4.13 -31.16
C GLY A 173 37.96 3.52 -31.50
N VAL A 174 36.89 3.90 -30.78
CA VAL A 174 35.50 3.49 -31.01
C VAL A 174 34.70 4.68 -31.52
N LYS A 175 33.94 4.52 -32.59
CA LYS A 175 32.99 5.52 -33.08
C LYS A 175 31.64 5.37 -32.36
N VAL A 176 31.28 6.36 -31.57
CA VAL A 176 30.03 6.40 -30.80
C VAL A 176 29.05 7.36 -31.47
N GLY A 177 27.88 6.85 -31.85
CA GLY A 177 26.74 7.68 -32.28
C GLY A 177 25.86 8.05 -31.09
N ILE A 178 25.48 9.32 -30.97
CA ILE A 178 24.69 9.85 -29.85
C ILE A 178 23.43 10.51 -30.41
N ILE A 179 22.25 9.97 -30.11
CA ILE A 179 20.95 10.50 -30.55
C ILE A 179 20.34 11.33 -29.41
N GLY A 180 19.81 12.52 -29.74
CA GLY A 180 18.99 13.30 -28.80
C GLY A 180 17.51 13.18 -29.14
N LEU A 181 16.64 13.03 -28.15
CA LEU A 181 15.18 12.91 -28.31
C LEU A 181 14.47 13.79 -27.28
N THR A 182 13.43 14.49 -27.71
CA THR A 182 12.68 15.40 -26.84
C THR A 182 11.22 15.00 -26.82
N THR A 183 10.55 15.07 -25.67
CA THR A 183 9.11 14.78 -25.57
C THR A 183 8.28 15.54 -26.62
N PRO A 184 7.39 14.87 -27.37
CA PRO A 184 6.60 15.51 -28.43
C PRO A 184 5.44 16.38 -27.91
N ASN A 185 5.24 16.44 -26.59
CA ASN A 185 4.08 17.11 -25.98
C ASN A 185 4.28 18.62 -25.76
N ILE A 186 5.44 19.18 -26.09
CA ILE A 186 5.75 20.62 -25.91
C ILE A 186 4.67 21.56 -26.48
N PRO A 187 4.05 21.31 -27.65
CA PRO A 187 2.96 22.16 -28.16
C PRO A 187 1.76 22.29 -27.21
N GLN A 188 1.54 21.33 -26.31
CA GLN A 188 0.51 21.40 -25.28
C GLN A 188 0.87 22.41 -24.18
N TRP A 189 2.16 22.52 -23.85
CA TRP A 189 2.66 23.35 -22.75
C TRP A 189 3.03 24.77 -23.21
N ASP A 190 3.76 24.89 -24.31
CA ASP A 190 4.33 26.14 -24.82
C ASP A 190 3.77 26.55 -26.19
N GLY A 191 2.60 26.02 -26.58
CA GLY A 191 1.99 26.11 -27.91
C GLY A 191 2.23 27.39 -28.72
N PRO A 192 1.96 28.60 -28.19
CA PRO A 192 2.22 29.85 -28.91
C PRO A 192 3.68 30.08 -29.30
N LYS A 193 4.63 29.62 -28.48
CA LYS A 193 6.08 29.81 -28.66
C LYS A 193 6.69 28.85 -29.68
N VAL A 194 6.04 27.72 -29.94
CA VAL A 194 6.57 26.63 -30.76
C VAL A 194 5.76 26.34 -32.03
N THR A 195 4.88 27.27 -32.42
CA THR A 195 3.97 27.07 -33.58
C THR A 195 4.70 26.79 -34.89
N SER A 196 5.92 27.31 -35.07
CA SER A 196 6.79 27.08 -36.24
C SER A 196 7.45 25.69 -36.28
N LEU A 197 7.34 24.90 -35.21
CA LEU A 197 7.98 23.60 -35.09
C LEU A 197 6.98 22.44 -35.18
N GLU A 198 7.44 21.31 -35.67
CA GLU A 198 6.76 20.02 -35.68
C GLU A 198 7.51 19.03 -34.78
N PHE A 199 6.77 18.36 -33.89
CA PHE A 199 7.30 17.38 -32.95
C PHE A 199 6.77 16.00 -33.31
N LYS A 200 7.68 15.05 -33.55
CA LYS A 200 7.34 13.68 -33.99
C LYS A 200 7.52 12.65 -32.89
N PRO A 201 6.85 11.49 -32.97
CA PRO A 201 7.04 10.39 -32.03
C PRO A 201 8.51 9.96 -31.93
N MET A 202 9.00 9.76 -30.69
CA MET A 202 10.42 9.52 -30.46
C MET A 202 10.92 8.20 -31.04
N ALA A 203 10.18 7.10 -30.88
CA ALA A 203 10.61 5.77 -31.32
C ALA A 203 10.80 5.68 -32.84
N GLU A 204 9.91 6.31 -33.61
CA GLU A 204 9.99 6.34 -35.08
C GLU A 204 11.26 7.07 -35.55
N GLU A 205 11.55 8.22 -34.94
CA GLU A 205 12.73 9.03 -35.29
C GLU A 205 14.02 8.40 -34.77
N ALA A 206 14.02 7.83 -33.56
CA ALA A 206 15.15 7.09 -33.02
C ALA A 206 15.56 5.93 -33.95
N LYS A 207 14.58 5.17 -34.46
CA LYS A 207 14.80 4.08 -35.42
C LYS A 207 15.40 4.58 -36.73
N LYS A 208 14.90 5.70 -37.25
CA LYS A 208 15.43 6.34 -38.47
C LYS A 208 16.90 6.73 -38.29
N TYR A 209 17.25 7.43 -37.20
CA TYR A 209 18.62 7.89 -37.01
C TYR A 209 19.58 6.79 -36.54
N ALA A 210 19.10 5.77 -35.84
CA ALA A 210 19.91 4.58 -35.55
C ALA A 210 20.34 3.85 -36.84
N LYS A 211 19.44 3.78 -37.83
CA LYS A 211 19.76 3.25 -39.16
C LYS A 211 20.81 4.09 -39.88
N ILE A 212 20.65 5.41 -39.91
CA ILE A 212 21.63 6.34 -40.53
C ILE A 212 23.01 6.19 -39.87
N LEU A 213 23.06 6.16 -38.53
CA LEU A 213 24.30 6.00 -37.78
C LEU A 213 25.01 4.68 -38.11
N LYS A 214 24.29 3.58 -38.28
CA LYS A 214 24.88 2.28 -38.65
C LYS A 214 25.30 2.21 -40.11
N GLU A 215 24.40 2.58 -41.03
CA GLU A 215 24.59 2.32 -42.46
C GLU A 215 25.43 3.40 -43.16
N GLU A 216 25.32 4.66 -42.74
CA GLU A 216 25.98 5.79 -43.40
C GLU A 216 27.22 6.25 -42.62
N GLU A 217 27.10 6.43 -41.31
CA GLU A 217 28.20 6.92 -40.47
C GLU A 217 29.16 5.81 -40.01
N ASN A 218 28.73 4.55 -40.13
CA ASN A 218 29.48 3.36 -39.71
C ASN A 218 29.96 3.47 -38.24
N VAL A 219 29.05 3.82 -37.33
CA VAL A 219 29.35 3.84 -35.89
C VAL A 219 29.42 2.42 -35.33
N ASP A 220 30.24 2.25 -34.29
CA ASP A 220 30.40 0.98 -33.59
C ASP A 220 29.27 0.74 -32.58
N ILE A 221 28.90 1.78 -31.84
CA ILE A 221 27.84 1.73 -30.84
C ILE A 221 26.95 2.98 -30.91
N ILE A 222 25.69 2.82 -30.48
CA ILE A 222 24.73 3.91 -30.40
C ILE A 222 24.33 4.12 -28.94
N ILE A 223 24.31 5.38 -28.52
CA ILE A 223 23.81 5.85 -27.24
C ILE A 223 22.69 6.84 -27.53
N ALA A 224 21.69 6.91 -26.66
CA ALA A 224 20.63 7.89 -26.74
C ALA A 224 20.52 8.73 -25.46
N THR A 225 20.00 9.93 -25.62
CA THR A 225 19.56 10.80 -24.52
C THR A 225 18.14 11.22 -24.88
N ALA A 226 17.18 10.96 -24.01
CA ALA A 226 15.77 11.25 -24.24
C ALA A 226 15.17 12.04 -23.07
N HIS A 227 14.84 13.31 -23.29
CA HIS A 227 14.13 14.11 -22.31
C HIS A 227 12.63 13.82 -22.38
N ALA A 228 12.25 12.71 -21.76
CA ALA A 228 10.90 12.22 -21.63
C ALA A 228 10.83 11.11 -20.56
N GLY A 229 9.63 10.89 -20.05
CA GLY A 229 9.37 9.84 -19.08
C GLY A 229 9.52 8.43 -19.63
N LEU A 230 9.76 7.47 -18.73
CA LEU A 230 9.88 6.07 -19.12
C LEU A 230 8.58 5.55 -19.75
N GLU A 231 7.45 5.90 -19.12
CA GLU A 231 6.10 5.60 -19.60
C GLU A 231 5.47 6.86 -20.24
N GLY A 232 4.63 6.67 -21.26
CA GLY A 232 3.94 7.78 -21.93
C GLY A 232 2.81 8.34 -21.08
N ARG A 233 2.68 9.67 -20.99
CA ARG A 233 1.68 10.32 -20.11
C ARG A 233 0.63 11.12 -20.86
N HIS A 234 0.98 11.69 -22.01
CA HIS A 234 0.11 12.67 -22.68
C HIS A 234 -0.05 12.43 -24.18
N HIS A 235 0.83 11.65 -24.82
CA HIS A 235 0.67 11.35 -26.25
C HIS A 235 -0.37 10.24 -26.47
N PRO A 236 -1.41 10.43 -27.32
CA PRO A 236 -2.51 9.46 -27.50
C PRO A 236 -2.08 8.06 -27.94
N THR A 237 -0.88 7.95 -28.52
CA THR A 237 -0.30 6.71 -29.05
C THR A 237 0.93 6.24 -28.28
N GLY A 238 1.29 6.89 -27.16
CA GLY A 238 2.53 6.62 -26.43
C GLY A 238 3.80 7.07 -27.17
N GLY A 239 3.68 8.02 -28.10
CA GLY A 239 4.82 8.58 -28.85
C GLY A 239 5.84 9.35 -28.00
N ASP A 240 5.49 9.60 -26.74
CA ASP A 240 6.29 10.24 -25.69
C ASP A 240 6.94 9.23 -24.71
N ALA A 241 6.75 7.92 -24.88
CA ALA A 241 7.31 6.92 -23.98
C ALA A 241 8.73 6.49 -24.40
N VAL A 242 9.73 6.66 -23.52
CA VAL A 242 11.09 6.16 -23.79
C VAL A 242 11.13 4.63 -23.89
N LYS A 243 10.26 3.93 -23.16
CA LYS A 243 10.13 2.47 -23.26
C LYS A 243 9.86 1.96 -24.68
N ASN A 244 9.16 2.74 -25.51
CA ASN A 244 8.94 2.39 -26.91
C ASN A 244 10.25 2.50 -27.71
N VAL A 245 11.09 3.49 -27.44
CA VAL A 245 12.43 3.62 -28.03
C VAL A 245 13.29 2.39 -27.68
N ILE A 246 13.33 2.00 -26.40
CA ILE A 246 14.09 0.83 -25.91
C ILE A 246 13.62 -0.48 -26.56
N ASN A 247 12.31 -0.64 -26.77
CA ASN A 247 11.75 -1.85 -27.35
C ASN A 247 11.90 -1.92 -28.87
N GLU A 248 11.80 -0.79 -29.57
CA GLU A 248 11.78 -0.74 -31.03
C GLU A 248 13.16 -0.53 -31.66
N VAL A 249 14.14 -0.08 -30.88
CA VAL A 249 15.51 0.22 -31.33
C VAL A 249 16.54 -0.53 -30.47
N PRO A 250 16.63 -1.87 -30.60
CA PRO A 250 17.56 -2.70 -29.81
C PRO A 250 19.04 -2.41 -30.08
N GLU A 251 19.35 -1.58 -31.08
CA GLU A 251 20.69 -1.10 -31.40
C GLU A 251 21.25 -0.09 -30.39
N ILE A 252 20.41 0.52 -29.55
CA ILE A 252 20.85 1.47 -28.54
C ILE A 252 21.47 0.72 -27.36
N GLU A 253 22.75 0.95 -27.11
CA GLU A 253 23.50 0.26 -26.08
C GLU A 253 23.23 0.82 -24.68
N ALA A 254 23.05 2.14 -24.59
CA ALA A 254 22.71 2.88 -23.37
C ALA A 254 21.80 4.08 -23.69
N ILE A 255 20.89 4.41 -22.76
CA ILE A 255 20.00 5.56 -22.85
C ILE A 255 19.90 6.32 -21.52
N LEU A 256 20.15 7.63 -21.58
CA LEU A 256 19.90 8.58 -20.49
C LEU A 256 18.49 9.15 -20.61
N ILE A 257 17.72 9.14 -19.53
CA ILE A 257 16.33 9.63 -19.48
C ILE A 257 16.15 10.66 -18.35
N GLY A 258 15.08 11.46 -18.43
CA GLY A 258 14.82 12.62 -17.56
C GLY A 258 13.32 12.95 -17.46
N HIS A 259 12.95 14.21 -17.20
CA HIS A 259 11.57 14.74 -17.17
C HIS A 259 10.68 14.28 -16.01
N ASP A 260 10.86 13.05 -15.52
CA ASP A 260 10.00 12.46 -14.48
C ASP A 260 10.54 12.66 -13.06
N HIS A 261 11.76 13.18 -12.89
CA HIS A 261 12.43 13.33 -11.60
C HIS A 261 12.50 11.98 -10.86
N MET A 262 13.05 10.97 -11.55
CA MET A 262 13.11 9.59 -11.07
C MET A 262 14.53 9.03 -11.15
N GLU A 263 14.87 8.20 -10.17
CA GLU A 263 16.14 7.48 -10.11
C GLU A 263 16.00 6.10 -10.78
N ILE A 264 16.76 5.87 -11.85
CA ILE A 264 16.78 4.59 -12.58
C ILE A 264 18.23 4.21 -12.88
N ALA A 265 18.58 2.95 -12.62
CA ALA A 265 19.84 2.35 -13.04
C ALA A 265 19.65 0.84 -13.24
N GLU A 266 19.19 0.46 -14.43
CA GLU A 266 18.95 -0.95 -14.75
C GLU A 266 19.17 -1.28 -16.24
N ILE A 267 19.23 -2.58 -16.56
CA ILE A 267 19.30 -3.06 -17.94
C ILE A 267 17.88 -3.48 -18.38
N MET A 268 17.32 -2.76 -19.35
CA MET A 268 16.00 -3.03 -19.92
C MET A 268 16.13 -3.47 -21.37
N ASN A 269 15.60 -4.65 -21.71
CA ASN A 269 15.66 -5.22 -23.07
C ASN A 269 17.08 -5.23 -23.68
N GLY A 270 18.11 -5.37 -22.85
CA GLY A 270 19.51 -5.35 -23.27
C GLY A 270 20.15 -3.96 -23.35
N THR A 271 19.38 -2.86 -23.24
CA THR A 271 19.87 -1.47 -23.18
C THR A 271 20.13 -1.07 -21.73
N ALA A 272 21.25 -0.39 -21.46
CA ALA A 272 21.48 0.20 -20.14
C ALA A 272 20.68 1.50 -20.00
N VAL A 273 19.78 1.58 -19.02
CA VAL A 273 18.87 2.72 -18.82
C VAL A 273 19.24 3.42 -17.53
N GLY A 274 19.47 4.74 -17.62
CA GLY A 274 19.86 5.54 -16.48
C GLY A 274 19.08 6.86 -16.41
N ALA A 275 18.63 7.23 -15.21
CA ALA A 275 17.93 8.46 -14.90
C ALA A 275 18.38 8.96 -13.53
N ALA A 276 18.59 10.26 -13.40
CA ALA A 276 18.79 10.89 -12.10
C ALA A 276 17.53 11.69 -11.73
N ASP A 277 17.41 12.05 -10.45
CA ASP A 277 16.47 13.09 -10.03
C ASP A 277 16.91 14.45 -10.64
N ASP A 278 16.49 15.57 -10.05
CA ASP A 278 16.79 16.91 -10.54
C ASP A 278 18.01 17.58 -9.86
N LYS A 279 18.35 18.79 -10.31
CA LYS A 279 19.30 19.76 -9.70
C LYS A 279 20.74 19.28 -9.47
N GLY A 280 21.09 18.12 -10.01
CA GLY A 280 22.41 17.49 -9.82
C GLY A 280 22.54 16.73 -8.51
N HIS A 281 21.45 16.15 -7.99
CA HIS A 281 21.49 15.20 -6.87
C HIS A 281 22.35 13.97 -7.19
N GLN A 282 22.28 13.48 -8.43
CA GLN A 282 23.11 12.37 -8.90
C GLN A 282 23.72 12.63 -10.27
N VAL A 283 24.76 11.86 -10.58
CA VAL A 283 25.32 11.70 -11.93
C VAL A 283 25.10 10.26 -12.37
N VAL A 284 24.45 10.08 -13.51
CA VAL A 284 24.27 8.75 -14.11
C VAL A 284 25.61 8.33 -14.73
N ARG A 285 26.11 7.13 -14.40
CA ARG A 285 27.34 6.56 -14.98
C ARG A 285 27.02 5.28 -15.73
N PHE A 286 27.24 5.29 -17.04
CA PHE A 286 27.29 4.09 -17.88
C PHE A 286 28.74 3.69 -18.10
N ASP A 287 29.05 2.42 -17.87
CA ASP A 287 30.33 1.81 -18.18
C ASP A 287 30.11 0.70 -19.22
N LEU A 288 30.61 0.91 -20.44
CA LEU A 288 30.50 -0.02 -21.57
C LEU A 288 31.87 -0.61 -21.87
N THR A 289 31.99 -1.94 -21.75
CA THR A 289 33.21 -2.65 -22.15
C THR A 289 33.02 -3.21 -23.55
N LEU A 290 33.87 -2.79 -24.48
CA LEU A 290 33.86 -3.25 -25.86
C LEU A 290 35.04 -4.16 -26.14
N LYS A 291 34.78 -5.16 -26.97
CA LYS A 291 35.79 -6.08 -27.49
C LYS A 291 35.85 -5.96 -29.00
N LYS A 292 37.06 -5.87 -29.53
CA LYS A 292 37.31 -5.81 -30.96
C LYS A 292 37.21 -7.21 -31.57
N SER A 293 36.48 -7.31 -32.68
CA SER A 293 36.35 -8.51 -33.49
C SER A 293 36.53 -8.12 -34.96
N GLY A 294 37.74 -8.35 -35.51
CA GLY A 294 38.14 -7.82 -36.81
C GLY A 294 38.23 -6.29 -36.79
N ASP A 295 37.56 -5.64 -37.74
CA ASP A 295 37.48 -4.17 -37.84
C ASP A 295 36.29 -3.56 -37.07
N SER A 296 35.51 -4.38 -36.34
CA SER A 296 34.30 -3.95 -35.64
C SER A 296 34.42 -4.07 -34.12
N TRP A 297 33.84 -3.13 -33.39
CA TRP A 297 33.70 -3.22 -31.94
C TRP A 297 32.33 -3.77 -31.54
N THR A 298 32.29 -4.54 -30.46
CA THR A 298 31.05 -5.09 -29.90
C THR A 298 31.03 -4.91 -28.40
N VAL A 299 29.88 -4.53 -27.84
CA VAL A 299 29.71 -4.43 -26.38
C VAL A 299 29.61 -5.83 -25.79
N VAL A 300 30.49 -6.12 -24.83
CA VAL A 300 30.53 -7.42 -24.13
C VAL A 300 30.10 -7.34 -22.67
N ASP A 301 30.09 -6.14 -22.09
CA ASP A 301 29.63 -5.88 -20.74
C ASP A 301 29.08 -4.45 -20.62
N LYS A 302 28.03 -4.28 -19.81
CA LYS A 302 27.38 -3.00 -19.54
C LYS A 302 27.06 -2.88 -18.07
N LYS A 303 27.38 -1.74 -17.49
CA LYS A 303 26.95 -1.35 -16.15
C LYS A 303 26.34 0.05 -16.18
N VAL A 304 25.30 0.26 -15.40
CA VAL A 304 24.73 1.58 -15.09
C VAL A 304 24.63 1.75 -13.58
N GLU A 305 24.98 2.93 -13.07
CA GLU A 305 24.85 3.29 -11.66
C GLU A 305 24.58 4.79 -11.50
N LEU A 306 24.03 5.17 -10.34
CA LEU A 306 23.88 6.55 -9.92
C LEU A 306 24.99 6.89 -8.93
N ILE A 307 25.68 8.00 -9.17
CA ILE A 307 26.68 8.54 -8.25
C ILE A 307 26.06 9.72 -7.52
N GLU A 308 25.81 9.55 -6.23
CA GLU A 308 25.31 10.61 -5.34
C GLU A 308 26.30 11.79 -5.26
N THR A 309 25.78 13.01 -5.35
CA THR A 309 26.57 14.23 -5.10
C THR A 309 26.58 14.61 -3.62
N LYS A 310 25.64 14.08 -2.81
CA LYS A 310 25.62 14.27 -1.36
C LYS A 310 26.96 13.90 -0.72
N GLY A 311 27.52 14.85 0.02
CA GLY A 311 28.82 14.67 0.70
C GLY A 311 30.04 14.77 -0.22
N VAL A 312 29.87 15.03 -1.52
CA VAL A 312 30.95 15.40 -2.43
C VAL A 312 31.29 16.88 -2.26
N GLU A 313 32.56 17.19 -2.07
CA GLU A 313 33.01 18.59 -2.03
C GLU A 313 32.82 19.27 -3.39
N ALA A 314 32.19 20.45 -3.38
CA ALA A 314 32.00 21.25 -4.57
C ALA A 314 33.35 21.74 -5.14
N SER A 315 33.51 21.65 -6.46
CA SER A 315 34.74 22.05 -7.14
C SER A 315 34.96 23.56 -7.03
N LEU A 316 35.92 23.97 -6.18
CA LEU A 316 36.34 25.37 -6.04
C LEU A 316 36.66 26.04 -7.38
N GLU A 317 37.28 25.29 -8.30
CA GLU A 317 37.61 25.75 -9.64
C GLU A 317 36.36 26.18 -10.45
N LEU A 318 35.26 25.43 -10.35
CA LEU A 318 34.02 25.76 -11.06
C LEU A 318 33.30 26.90 -10.36
N LYS A 319 33.30 26.91 -9.02
CA LYS A 319 32.79 28.04 -8.23
C LYS A 319 33.52 29.32 -8.63
N ASP A 320 34.86 29.32 -8.63
CA ASP A 320 35.65 30.48 -9.03
C ASP A 320 35.35 30.93 -10.48
N TYR A 321 35.16 29.99 -11.41
CA TYR A 321 34.78 30.29 -12.79
C TYR A 321 33.40 30.94 -12.89
N ALA A 322 32.40 30.38 -12.22
CA ALA A 322 31.00 30.83 -12.25
C ALA A 322 30.69 31.96 -11.24
N LYS A 323 31.69 32.43 -10.49
CA LYS A 323 31.55 33.36 -9.36
C LYS A 323 30.74 34.61 -9.68
N LYS A 324 30.96 35.20 -10.85
CA LYS A 324 30.24 36.41 -11.28
C LYS A 324 28.73 36.18 -11.40
N TYR A 325 28.31 35.03 -11.90
CA TYR A 325 26.89 34.67 -12.01
C TYR A 325 26.26 34.54 -10.62
N HIS A 326 26.97 33.88 -9.70
CA HIS A 326 26.51 33.70 -8.33
C HIS A 326 26.42 35.03 -7.56
N GLU A 327 27.49 35.84 -7.57
CA GLU A 327 27.54 37.12 -6.85
C GLU A 327 26.51 38.12 -7.38
N SER A 328 26.33 38.22 -8.71
CA SER A 328 25.31 39.12 -9.28
C SER A 328 23.88 38.69 -8.95
N THR A 329 23.64 37.38 -8.80
CA THR A 329 22.33 36.86 -8.34
C THR A 329 22.10 37.21 -6.88
N LEU A 330 23.12 37.05 -6.02
CA LEU A 330 23.03 37.44 -4.60
C LEU A 330 22.85 38.95 -4.42
N GLU A 331 23.45 39.77 -5.28
CA GLU A 331 23.25 41.22 -5.29
C GLU A 331 21.82 41.57 -5.69
N PHE A 332 21.33 40.98 -6.79
CA PHE A 332 19.94 41.15 -7.25
C PHE A 332 18.90 40.80 -6.16
N LEU A 333 19.16 39.78 -5.34
CA LEU A 333 18.28 39.37 -4.24
C LEU A 333 18.27 40.35 -3.06
N LYS A 334 19.32 41.14 -2.87
CA LYS A 334 19.49 42.06 -1.73
C LYS A 334 19.01 43.47 -2.03
N ASP A 335 18.91 43.85 -3.30
CA ASP A 335 18.50 45.19 -3.69
C ASP A 335 17.09 45.50 -3.14
N PRO A 336 16.93 46.56 -2.32
CA PRO A 336 15.63 46.98 -1.84
C PRO A 336 14.73 47.36 -3.01
N ILE A 337 13.55 46.75 -3.06
CA ILE A 337 12.51 47.03 -4.06
C ILE A 337 11.37 47.86 -3.46
N GLY A 338 11.34 48.06 -2.14
CA GLY A 338 10.43 48.94 -1.42
C GLY A 338 10.64 48.87 0.09
N THR A 339 9.68 49.37 0.88
CA THR A 339 9.69 49.34 2.35
C THR A 339 8.32 48.93 2.90
N SER A 340 8.27 48.09 3.93
CA SER A 340 7.07 47.72 4.67
C SER A 340 6.95 48.46 6.01
N THR A 341 5.76 48.95 6.36
CA THR A 341 5.52 49.64 7.64
C THR A 341 5.28 48.71 8.84
N GLY A 342 4.99 47.43 8.59
CA GLY A 342 4.66 46.43 9.61
C GLY A 342 4.78 44.99 9.08
N ASP A 343 4.59 44.01 9.96
CA ASP A 343 4.63 42.60 9.57
C ASP A 343 3.31 42.19 8.89
N PHE A 344 3.39 41.51 7.75
CA PHE A 344 2.20 41.10 6.98
C PHE A 344 1.55 39.82 7.51
N HIS A 345 2.31 38.99 8.24
CA HIS A 345 1.83 37.77 8.87
C HIS A 345 1.72 37.96 10.39
N PRO A 346 0.58 37.66 11.01
CA PRO A 346 0.43 37.81 12.46
C PRO A 346 1.19 36.70 13.22
N LYS A 347 1.44 36.93 14.52
CA LYS A 347 1.91 35.87 15.41
C LYS A 347 0.81 34.82 15.61
N ALA A 348 1.22 33.56 15.67
CA ALA A 348 0.30 32.45 15.93
C ALA A 348 -0.31 32.54 17.33
N GLU A 349 -1.63 32.34 17.45
CA GLU A 349 -2.32 32.16 18.73
C GLU A 349 -1.91 30.82 19.36
N ILE A 350 -1.86 29.78 18.52
CA ILE A 350 -1.56 28.40 18.91
C ILE A 350 -0.34 27.95 18.10
N GLU A 351 0.73 27.57 18.79
CA GLU A 351 1.97 27.13 18.18
C GLU A 351 1.72 25.95 17.21
N GLY A 352 2.13 26.11 15.96
CA GLY A 352 1.97 25.13 14.90
C GLY A 352 0.63 25.16 14.14
N ILE A 353 -0.35 25.96 14.58
CA ILE A 353 -1.55 26.23 13.78
C ILE A 353 -1.31 27.50 12.97
N PRO A 354 -1.40 27.45 11.63
CA PRO A 354 -1.01 28.59 10.83
C PRO A 354 -2.16 29.58 10.63
N GLU A 355 -1.85 30.86 10.84
CA GLU A 355 -2.84 31.94 10.94
C GLU A 355 -3.54 32.24 9.60
N ALA A 356 -2.80 32.23 8.49
CA ALA A 356 -3.37 32.45 7.16
C ALA A 356 -4.43 31.42 6.77
N GLN A 357 -4.41 30.23 7.38
CA GLN A 357 -5.42 29.19 7.12
C GLN A 357 -6.66 29.34 8.00
N VAL A 358 -6.60 30.06 9.12
CA VAL A 358 -7.71 30.16 10.08
C VAL A 358 -8.35 31.54 10.12
N ARG A 359 -7.67 32.56 9.60
CA ARG A 359 -8.18 33.91 9.44
C ARG A 359 -7.52 34.63 8.27
N ASP A 360 -8.10 35.77 7.93
CA ASP A 360 -7.58 36.66 6.91
C ASP A 360 -6.24 37.32 7.32
N THR A 361 -5.34 37.55 6.35
CA THR A 361 -3.98 38.06 6.61
C THR A 361 -3.46 38.97 5.51
N ALA A 362 -2.59 39.93 5.85
CA ALA A 362 -2.12 40.91 4.88
C ALA A 362 -1.23 40.32 3.77
N VAL A 363 -0.55 39.20 4.02
CA VAL A 363 0.25 38.52 2.98
C VAL A 363 -0.64 38.03 1.83
N ILE A 364 -1.77 37.39 2.16
CA ILE A 364 -2.64 36.83 1.11
C ILE A 364 -3.39 37.94 0.38
N ASP A 365 -3.77 39.01 1.08
CA ASP A 365 -4.36 40.20 0.50
C ASP A 365 -3.40 40.89 -0.46
N LEU A 366 -2.12 41.00 -0.13
CA LEU A 366 -1.12 41.55 -1.05
C LEU A 366 -1.08 40.75 -2.36
N ILE A 367 -0.98 39.42 -2.29
CA ILE A 367 -0.93 38.55 -3.48
C ILE A 367 -2.20 38.73 -4.31
N ASN A 368 -3.37 38.65 -3.67
CA ASN A 368 -4.65 38.81 -4.35
C ASN A 368 -4.81 40.20 -4.99
N ASN A 369 -4.41 41.27 -4.31
CA ASN A 369 -4.47 42.64 -4.82
C ASN A 369 -3.56 42.84 -6.04
N VAL A 370 -2.37 42.22 -6.03
CA VAL A 370 -1.49 42.20 -7.21
C VAL A 370 -2.17 41.46 -8.37
N GLN A 371 -2.76 40.29 -8.13
CA GLN A 371 -3.48 39.55 -9.17
C GLN A 371 -4.62 40.37 -9.78
N LEU A 372 -5.43 41.04 -8.95
CA LEU A 372 -6.52 41.92 -9.39
C LEU A 372 -6.01 43.09 -10.23
N LYS A 373 -4.95 43.78 -9.78
CA LYS A 373 -4.40 44.95 -10.47
C LYS A 373 -3.94 44.63 -11.89
N TYR A 374 -3.16 43.57 -12.08
CA TYR A 374 -2.54 43.27 -13.37
C TYR A 374 -3.49 42.57 -14.36
N THR A 375 -4.57 41.96 -13.88
CA THR A 375 -5.58 41.29 -14.73
C THR A 375 -6.81 42.14 -15.01
N GLY A 376 -7.12 43.10 -14.14
CA GLY A 376 -8.40 43.82 -14.13
C GLY A 376 -9.59 42.90 -13.84
N ALA A 377 -9.39 41.80 -13.12
CA ALA A 377 -10.43 40.86 -12.72
C ALA A 377 -11.32 41.43 -11.59
N ASP A 378 -12.50 40.84 -11.41
CA ASP A 378 -13.44 41.19 -10.34
C ASP A 378 -13.08 40.50 -9.02
N ILE A 379 -12.58 39.27 -9.13
CA ILE A 379 -12.31 38.35 -8.02
C ILE A 379 -10.93 37.75 -8.23
N SER A 380 -10.22 37.50 -7.14
CA SER A 380 -8.93 36.82 -7.14
C SER A 380 -8.94 35.68 -6.15
N ALA A 381 -8.20 34.61 -6.44
CA ALA A 381 -7.95 33.54 -5.50
C ALA A 381 -6.47 33.17 -5.47
N ALA A 382 -5.92 32.99 -4.28
CA ALA A 382 -4.53 32.62 -4.06
C ALA A 382 -4.40 31.68 -2.85
N ALA A 383 -3.41 30.80 -2.89
CA ALA A 383 -3.00 29.97 -1.77
C ALA A 383 -1.61 30.42 -1.29
N LEU A 384 -1.32 30.20 0.00
CA LEU A 384 0.00 30.40 0.56
C LEU A 384 0.78 29.07 0.54
N PHE A 385 1.92 29.01 -0.15
CA PHE A 385 2.70 27.78 -0.29
C PHE A 385 3.40 27.36 1.00
N LYS A 386 3.81 28.35 1.79
CA LYS A 386 4.39 28.18 3.13
C LYS A 386 3.52 28.98 4.09
N SER A 387 2.88 28.27 5.01
CA SER A 387 1.85 28.86 5.88
C SER A 387 2.38 29.89 6.88
N SER A 388 3.70 30.05 6.98
CA SER A 388 4.38 31.01 7.84
C SER A 388 5.04 32.15 7.06
N SER A 389 4.78 32.25 5.75
CA SER A 389 5.41 33.27 4.92
C SER A 389 5.05 34.67 5.39
N ASN A 390 6.01 35.59 5.34
CA ASN A 390 5.85 36.93 5.88
C ASN A 390 6.63 37.96 5.05
N ILE A 391 6.14 39.20 5.02
CA ILE A 391 6.96 40.38 4.75
C ILE A 391 7.10 41.11 6.08
N GLU A 392 8.31 41.11 6.62
CA GLU A 392 8.62 41.80 7.88
C GLU A 392 8.68 43.31 7.69
N LYS A 393 8.49 44.05 8.79
CA LYS A 393 8.70 45.49 8.82
C LYS A 393 10.15 45.86 8.45
N GLY A 394 10.33 46.74 7.47
CA GLY A 394 11.65 47.22 7.05
C GLY A 394 11.79 47.30 5.54
N ASP A 395 13.02 47.24 5.05
CA ASP A 395 13.29 47.17 3.61
C ASP A 395 12.75 45.85 3.04
N VAL A 396 12.02 45.93 1.94
CA VAL A 396 11.50 44.78 1.20
C VAL A 396 12.42 44.53 0.01
N THR A 397 12.90 43.31 -0.10
CA THR A 397 13.84 42.84 -1.11
C THR A 397 13.18 41.80 -2.01
N TYR A 398 13.87 41.40 -3.08
CA TYR A 398 13.37 40.33 -3.94
C TYR A 398 13.32 38.98 -3.19
N LYS A 399 14.19 38.77 -2.18
CA LYS A 399 14.15 37.59 -1.30
C LYS A 399 12.83 37.47 -0.54
N ASP A 400 12.28 38.58 -0.06
CA ASP A 400 11.01 38.55 0.68
C ASP A 400 9.84 38.10 -0.21
N ILE A 401 9.92 38.38 -1.51
CA ILE A 401 8.92 37.92 -2.49
C ILE A 401 9.00 36.41 -2.68
N PHE A 402 10.18 35.81 -2.59
CA PHE A 402 10.33 34.35 -2.61
C PHE A 402 9.72 33.67 -1.39
N ASP A 403 9.84 34.30 -0.22
CA ASP A 403 9.23 33.73 0.99
C ASP A 403 7.71 33.65 0.84
N ILE A 404 7.06 34.69 0.30
CA ILE A 404 5.61 34.70 0.10
C ILE A 404 5.12 34.01 -1.18
N TYR A 405 5.94 33.93 -2.24
CA TYR A 405 5.58 33.33 -3.52
C TYR A 405 6.79 32.69 -4.22
N LYS A 406 7.08 31.43 -3.87
CA LYS A 406 8.29 30.70 -4.33
C LYS A 406 8.31 30.38 -5.82
N TYR A 407 7.17 30.03 -6.41
CA TYR A 407 7.12 29.48 -7.77
C TYR A 407 6.97 30.56 -8.84
N PRO A 408 7.62 30.43 -10.02
CA PRO A 408 7.50 31.38 -11.11
C PRO A 408 6.19 31.19 -11.92
N ASN A 409 5.07 30.92 -11.25
CA ASN A 409 3.77 30.76 -11.92
C ASN A 409 3.38 32.04 -12.66
N THR A 410 2.77 31.90 -13.83
CA THR A 410 2.19 33.02 -14.59
C THR A 410 0.74 33.23 -14.19
N LEU A 411 0.21 34.42 -14.45
CA LEU A 411 -1.12 34.86 -14.06
C LEU A 411 -2.12 34.68 -15.19
N TYR A 412 -3.25 34.05 -14.89
CA TYR A 412 -4.36 33.82 -15.81
C TYR A 412 -5.58 34.59 -15.32
N ALA A 413 -6.40 35.07 -16.25
CA ALA A 413 -7.75 35.52 -15.92
C ALA A 413 -8.78 34.88 -16.84
N VAL A 414 -9.87 34.40 -16.23
CA VAL A 414 -10.91 33.59 -16.88
C VAL A 414 -12.28 34.06 -16.43
N GLU A 415 -13.28 33.95 -17.31
CA GLU A 415 -14.67 34.19 -16.93
C GLU A 415 -15.25 32.95 -16.26
N VAL A 416 -15.86 33.12 -15.08
CA VAL A 416 -16.55 32.06 -14.34
C VAL A 416 -17.96 32.49 -13.97
N THR A 417 -18.89 31.55 -13.96
CA THR A 417 -20.23 31.75 -13.42
C THR A 417 -20.19 31.75 -11.88
N GLY A 418 -21.21 32.32 -11.23
CA GLY A 418 -21.32 32.31 -9.77
C GLY A 418 -21.42 30.89 -9.21
N LYS A 419 -21.95 29.96 -10.01
CA LYS A 419 -21.94 28.53 -9.68
C LYS A 419 -20.51 27.97 -9.70
N GLU A 420 -19.76 28.17 -10.78
CA GLU A 420 -18.36 27.70 -10.88
C GLU A 420 -17.47 28.32 -9.79
N LEU A 421 -17.67 29.61 -9.50
CA LEU A 421 -16.99 30.30 -8.39
C LEU A 421 -17.31 29.61 -7.06
N LYS A 422 -18.59 29.36 -6.76
CA LYS A 422 -18.98 28.71 -5.51
C LYS A 422 -18.46 27.28 -5.44
N ASP A 423 -18.52 26.51 -6.53
CA ASP A 423 -17.99 25.15 -6.60
C ASP A 423 -16.47 25.14 -6.32
N TYR A 424 -15.72 26.12 -6.84
CA TYR A 424 -14.30 26.29 -6.54
C TYR A 424 -14.06 26.64 -5.06
N MET A 425 -14.83 27.58 -4.50
CA MET A 425 -14.71 27.94 -3.08
C MET A 425 -15.04 26.75 -2.17
N GLU A 426 -16.06 25.94 -2.51
CA GLU A 426 -16.41 24.73 -1.78
C GLU A 426 -15.33 23.64 -1.88
N TRP A 427 -14.70 23.52 -3.05
CA TRP A 427 -13.55 22.64 -3.27
C TRP A 427 -12.36 23.06 -2.38
N SER A 428 -12.05 24.36 -2.33
CA SER A 428 -11.01 24.91 -1.45
C SER A 428 -11.36 24.69 0.03
N ALA A 429 -12.59 25.01 0.44
CA ALA A 429 -13.07 24.88 1.82
C ALA A 429 -13.16 23.43 2.31
N ALA A 430 -13.06 22.43 1.43
CA ALA A 430 -12.91 21.02 1.83
C ALA A 430 -11.66 20.77 2.68
N TYR A 431 -10.69 21.71 2.66
CA TYR A 431 -9.49 21.70 3.49
C TYR A 431 -9.77 21.60 5.01
N PHE A 432 -10.90 22.12 5.50
CA PHE A 432 -11.22 22.03 6.93
C PHE A 432 -11.86 20.69 7.31
N ASN A 433 -11.69 20.25 8.55
CA ASN A 433 -12.54 19.19 9.10
C ASN A 433 -13.84 19.76 9.65
N THR A 434 -14.87 18.92 9.72
CA THR A 434 -16.14 19.32 10.36
C THR A 434 -15.97 19.45 11.86
N TYR A 435 -16.47 20.54 12.44
CA TYR A 435 -16.47 20.79 13.88
C TYR A 435 -17.21 19.69 14.65
N LYS A 436 -16.69 19.32 15.83
CA LYS A 436 -17.33 18.44 16.79
C LYS A 436 -17.51 19.17 18.13
N PRO A 437 -18.60 18.91 18.87
CA PRO A 437 -18.75 19.44 20.22
C PRO A 437 -17.52 19.16 21.09
N GLY A 438 -17.02 20.20 21.77
CA GLY A 438 -15.82 20.14 22.60
C GLY A 438 -14.51 20.42 21.86
N ASP A 439 -14.54 20.63 20.55
CA ASP A 439 -13.37 21.10 19.80
C ASP A 439 -12.96 22.51 20.25
N VAL A 440 -11.67 22.71 20.53
CA VAL A 440 -11.10 24.01 20.92
C VAL A 440 -10.14 24.59 19.88
N THR A 441 -9.85 23.85 18.80
CA THR A 441 -9.03 24.32 17.67
C THR A 441 -9.68 24.03 16.31
N ILE A 442 -9.33 24.82 15.29
CA ILE A 442 -9.71 24.54 13.89
C ILE A 442 -8.75 23.52 13.30
N SER A 443 -9.26 22.45 12.70
CA SER A 443 -8.43 21.36 12.17
C SER A 443 -8.58 21.15 10.67
N PHE A 444 -7.55 20.54 10.08
CA PHE A 444 -7.39 20.42 8.62
C PHE A 444 -7.44 18.97 8.16
N ASN A 445 -7.94 18.75 6.96
CA ASN A 445 -8.02 17.44 6.33
C ASN A 445 -6.60 16.94 5.97
N PRO A 446 -6.13 15.80 6.52
CA PRO A 446 -4.78 15.31 6.25
C PRO A 446 -4.52 14.96 4.78
N GLU A 447 -5.57 14.72 3.99
CA GLU A 447 -5.48 14.34 2.58
C GLU A 447 -5.38 15.55 1.64
N ILE A 448 -5.60 16.77 2.15
CA ILE A 448 -5.55 18.01 1.37
C ILE A 448 -4.35 18.84 1.82
N ARG A 449 -3.50 19.23 0.88
CA ARG A 449 -2.33 20.06 1.16
C ARG A 449 -2.70 21.53 1.32
N GLY A 450 -1.97 22.23 2.19
CA GLY A 450 -2.21 23.66 2.45
C GLY A 450 -2.12 24.55 1.20
N TYR A 451 -1.26 24.21 0.22
CA TYR A 451 -1.20 24.93 -1.05
C TYR A 451 -2.42 24.71 -1.97
N ASN A 452 -3.36 23.84 -1.58
CA ASN A 452 -4.66 23.65 -2.22
C ASN A 452 -5.80 24.36 -1.48
N TYR A 453 -5.50 25.11 -0.42
CA TYR A 453 -6.46 26.00 0.22
C TYR A 453 -6.24 27.43 -0.30
N ASP A 454 -7.15 27.85 -1.18
CA ASP A 454 -7.19 29.22 -1.70
C ASP A 454 -8.11 30.11 -0.88
N MET A 455 -7.66 31.34 -0.66
CA MET A 455 -8.42 32.44 -0.07
C MET A 455 -8.74 33.47 -1.15
N PHE A 456 -9.94 34.01 -1.09
CA PHE A 456 -10.54 34.81 -2.16
C PHE A 456 -10.61 36.27 -1.79
N ALA A 457 -10.31 37.17 -2.73
CA ALA A 457 -10.52 38.62 -2.62
C ALA A 457 -11.57 39.11 -3.62
N GLY A 458 -12.21 40.24 -3.32
CA GLY A 458 -13.28 40.83 -4.14
C GLY A 458 -14.69 40.31 -3.82
N VAL A 459 -14.81 39.33 -2.93
CA VAL A 459 -16.08 38.78 -2.42
C VAL A 459 -16.07 38.72 -0.89
N GLU A 460 -17.23 38.85 -0.27
CA GLU A 460 -17.43 38.59 1.17
C GLU A 460 -18.04 37.19 1.33
N TYR A 461 -17.55 36.37 2.26
CA TYR A 461 -18.07 35.01 2.47
C TYR A 461 -17.76 34.47 3.86
N LYS A 462 -18.43 33.40 4.26
CA LYS A 462 -18.10 32.66 5.49
C LYS A 462 -17.93 31.18 5.19
N ILE A 463 -17.08 30.53 5.97
CA ILE A 463 -16.85 29.08 5.89
C ILE A 463 -17.50 28.44 7.12
N ASP A 464 -18.67 27.84 6.95
CA ASP A 464 -19.40 27.14 8.01
C ASP A 464 -18.92 25.70 8.15
N ILE A 465 -17.99 25.47 9.08
CA ILE A 465 -17.39 24.14 9.30
C ILE A 465 -18.28 23.20 10.13
N SER A 466 -19.49 23.61 10.55
CA SER A 466 -20.50 22.68 11.04
C SER A 466 -21.13 21.86 9.90
N LYS A 467 -21.02 22.35 8.66
CA LYS A 467 -21.60 21.74 7.47
C LYS A 467 -20.65 20.72 6.81
N PRO A 468 -21.20 19.69 6.14
CA PRO A 468 -20.39 18.78 5.35
C PRO A 468 -19.65 19.52 4.22
N ALA A 469 -18.48 19.02 3.83
CA ALA A 469 -17.72 19.53 2.69
C ALA A 469 -18.61 19.58 1.42
N GLY A 470 -18.50 20.65 0.63
CA GLY A 470 -19.39 20.93 -0.50
C GLY A 470 -20.62 21.78 -0.15
N GLN A 471 -20.83 22.13 1.12
CA GLN A 471 -21.92 23.00 1.58
C GLN A 471 -21.47 24.07 2.60
N ARG A 472 -20.18 24.36 2.68
CA ARG A 472 -19.58 25.20 3.73
C ARG A 472 -19.59 26.68 3.40
N ILE A 473 -19.61 27.06 2.13
CA ILE A 473 -19.59 28.45 1.71
C ILE A 473 -20.98 29.05 1.90
N VAL A 474 -21.11 29.94 2.88
CA VAL A 474 -22.34 30.65 3.21
C VAL A 474 -22.13 32.16 3.12
N ASP A 475 -23.22 32.91 3.01
CA ASP A 475 -23.23 34.38 2.92
C ASP A 475 -22.32 34.97 1.81
N LEU A 476 -22.09 34.22 0.71
CA LEU A 476 -21.28 34.66 -0.43
C LEU A 476 -21.90 35.89 -1.13
N LYS A 477 -21.18 37.01 -1.10
CA LYS A 477 -21.58 38.30 -1.68
C LYS A 477 -20.48 38.91 -2.53
N PHE A 478 -20.89 39.64 -3.55
CA PHE A 478 -20.05 40.51 -4.37
C PHE A 478 -20.62 41.94 -4.29
N ASN A 479 -19.80 42.92 -3.89
CA ASN A 479 -20.24 44.31 -3.68
C ASN A 479 -21.50 44.41 -2.79
N GLY A 480 -21.52 43.67 -1.68
CA GLY A 480 -22.63 43.61 -0.72
C GLY A 480 -23.90 42.89 -1.19
N LYS A 481 -23.94 42.33 -2.41
CA LYS A 481 -25.09 41.60 -2.96
C LYS A 481 -24.79 40.11 -3.05
N ALA A 482 -25.77 39.27 -2.71
CA ALA A 482 -25.63 37.82 -2.85
C ALA A 482 -25.29 37.41 -4.29
N VAL A 483 -24.31 36.52 -4.43
CA VAL A 483 -23.90 35.96 -5.73
C VAL A 483 -24.99 35.03 -6.26
N LYS A 484 -25.33 35.17 -7.55
CA LYS A 484 -26.26 34.26 -8.25
C LYS A 484 -25.49 33.29 -9.12
N ASP A 485 -26.00 32.06 -9.24
CA ASP A 485 -25.36 30.99 -10.00
C ASP A 485 -25.05 31.36 -11.45
N ASP A 486 -25.90 32.17 -12.10
CA ASP A 486 -25.79 32.60 -13.50
C ASP A 486 -25.01 33.91 -13.69
N GLN A 487 -24.58 34.56 -12.60
CA GLN A 487 -23.79 35.79 -12.67
C GLN A 487 -22.38 35.48 -13.15
N VAL A 488 -21.87 36.22 -14.14
CA VAL A 488 -20.50 36.03 -14.66
C VAL A 488 -19.54 36.99 -13.96
N PHE A 489 -18.37 36.47 -13.58
CA PHE A 489 -17.27 37.19 -12.95
C PHE A 489 -15.98 36.94 -13.71
N LYS A 490 -15.08 37.91 -13.68
CA LYS A 490 -13.68 37.73 -14.06
C LYS A 490 -12.89 37.27 -12.85
N LEU A 491 -12.29 36.09 -12.94
CA LEU A 491 -11.49 35.48 -11.89
C LEU A 491 -10.00 35.49 -12.28
N ALA A 492 -9.16 36.05 -11.41
CA ALA A 492 -7.71 35.97 -11.50
C ALA A 492 -7.16 34.84 -10.63
N ILE A 493 -6.36 33.96 -11.23
CA ILE A 493 -5.68 32.82 -10.59
C ILE A 493 -4.36 32.54 -11.31
N ASN A 494 -3.42 31.89 -10.63
CA ASN A 494 -2.20 31.43 -11.30
C ASN A 494 -2.49 30.29 -12.31
N ASN A 495 -1.58 30.10 -13.26
CA ASN A 495 -1.71 29.12 -14.34
C ASN A 495 -1.82 27.67 -13.86
N TYR A 496 -1.15 27.32 -12.76
CA TYR A 496 -1.22 25.99 -12.14
C TYR A 496 -2.62 25.70 -11.60
N ARG A 497 -3.19 26.64 -10.84
CA ARG A 497 -4.55 26.55 -10.31
C ARG A 497 -5.58 26.48 -11.43
N TYR A 498 -5.44 27.31 -12.47
CA TYR A 498 -6.29 27.23 -13.65
C TYR A 498 -6.27 25.82 -14.26
N GLY A 499 -5.07 25.27 -14.51
CA GLY A 499 -4.91 23.92 -15.06
C GLY A 499 -5.58 22.85 -14.20
N GLY A 500 -5.39 22.92 -12.89
CA GLY A 500 -6.03 22.02 -11.93
C GLY A 500 -7.56 22.09 -11.98
N LEU A 501 -8.14 23.28 -11.85
CA LEU A 501 -9.59 23.48 -11.86
C LEU A 501 -10.24 23.09 -13.20
N LYS A 502 -9.55 23.38 -14.31
CA LYS A 502 -9.99 22.99 -15.66
C LYS A 502 -10.02 21.47 -15.81
N SER A 503 -9.00 20.78 -15.31
CA SER A 503 -8.93 19.31 -15.35
C SER A 503 -10.02 18.64 -14.50
N LEU A 504 -10.40 19.28 -13.40
CA LEU A 504 -11.51 18.85 -12.53
C LEU A 504 -12.90 19.20 -13.10
N GLY A 505 -12.97 19.97 -14.18
CA GLY A 505 -14.23 20.45 -14.75
C GLY A 505 -14.96 21.48 -13.89
N ILE A 506 -14.27 22.10 -12.91
CA ILE A 506 -14.83 23.14 -12.04
C ILE A 506 -14.96 24.46 -12.80
N ILE A 507 -14.03 24.76 -13.72
CA ILE A 507 -14.09 25.90 -14.63
C ILE A 507 -14.13 25.42 -16.07
N SER A 508 -15.00 26.03 -16.88
CA SER A 508 -15.24 25.59 -18.26
C SER A 508 -14.59 26.48 -19.33
N ASN A 509 -14.40 27.77 -19.05
CA ASN A 509 -13.93 28.74 -20.05
C ASN A 509 -12.40 28.72 -20.25
N GLU A 510 -11.96 29.26 -21.38
CA GLU A 510 -10.54 29.56 -21.64
C GLU A 510 -10.18 30.94 -21.07
N PRO A 511 -8.92 31.16 -20.66
CA PRO A 511 -8.50 32.44 -20.12
C PRO A 511 -8.49 33.52 -21.20
N TYR A 512 -9.02 34.69 -20.88
CA TYR A 512 -8.96 35.89 -21.73
C TYR A 512 -7.65 36.69 -21.52
N PHE A 513 -6.91 36.39 -20.45
CA PHE A 513 -5.62 37.01 -20.12
C PHE A 513 -4.62 35.94 -19.69
N LYS A 514 -3.37 36.07 -20.15
CA LYS A 514 -2.21 35.26 -19.73
C LYS A 514 -1.01 36.20 -19.64
N SER A 515 -0.23 36.12 -18.55
CA SER A 515 0.96 36.97 -18.38
C SER A 515 2.26 36.37 -18.89
N ASP A 516 2.25 35.13 -19.36
CA ASP A 516 3.43 34.40 -19.85
C ASP A 516 4.27 35.23 -20.85
N PRO A 517 5.60 35.43 -20.63
CA PRO A 517 6.46 34.79 -19.62
C PRO A 517 6.62 35.53 -18.29
N VAL A 518 5.89 36.63 -18.04
CA VAL A 518 5.99 37.38 -16.78
C VAL A 518 5.33 36.58 -15.65
N SER A 519 6.11 36.26 -14.62
CA SER A 519 5.62 35.54 -13.45
C SER A 519 4.83 36.44 -12.49
N LEU A 520 3.95 35.85 -11.68
CA LEU A 520 3.26 36.56 -10.60
C LEU A 520 4.24 37.13 -9.57
N ARG A 521 5.34 36.42 -9.28
CA ARG A 521 6.42 36.95 -8.42
C ARG A 521 6.99 38.25 -8.99
N SER A 522 7.22 38.32 -10.30
CA SER A 522 7.67 39.54 -10.98
C SER A 522 6.66 40.68 -10.81
N TYR A 523 5.36 40.40 -10.94
CA TYR A 523 4.32 41.41 -10.70
C TYR A 523 4.22 41.86 -9.24
N ILE A 524 4.43 40.98 -8.27
CA ILE A 524 4.49 41.38 -6.86
C ILE A 524 5.68 42.33 -6.66
N ALA A 525 6.85 42.00 -7.21
CA ALA A 525 8.03 42.86 -7.13
C ALA A 525 7.81 44.22 -7.81
N GLU A 526 7.22 44.25 -9.01
CA GLU A 526 6.87 45.49 -9.72
C GLU A 526 5.84 46.31 -8.95
N TYR A 527 4.82 45.68 -8.38
CA TYR A 527 3.82 46.35 -7.55
C TYR A 527 4.46 47.09 -6.37
N ILE A 528 5.38 46.43 -5.68
CA ILE A 528 6.08 47.02 -4.53
C ILE A 528 7.01 48.15 -4.98
N LYS A 529 7.74 47.99 -6.10
CA LYS A 529 8.57 49.06 -6.69
C LYS A 529 7.75 50.30 -7.05
N GLU A 530 6.59 50.10 -7.67
CA GLU A 530 5.70 51.19 -8.05
C GLU A 530 5.09 51.91 -6.84
N LYS A 531 4.78 51.17 -5.76
CA LYS A 531 4.25 51.72 -4.52
C LYS A 531 5.31 52.41 -3.67
N GLY A 532 6.55 51.94 -3.68
CA GLY A 532 7.65 52.39 -2.84
C GLY A 532 7.50 51.93 -1.38
N THR A 533 6.40 52.29 -0.73
CA THR A 533 6.05 51.83 0.63
C THR A 533 4.75 51.04 0.61
N ILE A 534 4.74 49.87 1.26
CA ILE A 534 3.56 49.02 1.47
C ILE A 534 3.21 48.95 2.95
N GLU A 535 1.93 48.74 3.26
CA GLU A 535 1.40 48.63 4.62
C GLU A 535 0.63 47.30 4.75
N PRO A 536 0.68 46.63 5.91
CA PRO A 536 -0.11 45.43 6.13
C PRO A 536 -1.59 45.79 6.27
N GLU A 537 -2.35 45.54 5.22
CA GLU A 537 -3.81 45.76 5.16
C GLU A 537 -4.53 44.40 5.16
N VAL A 538 -5.62 44.30 5.91
CA VAL A 538 -6.50 43.12 5.96
C VAL A 538 -7.93 43.59 5.70
N ASP A 539 -8.60 43.05 4.68
CA ASP A 539 -9.95 43.48 4.31
C ASP A 539 -11.06 42.79 5.12
N ASN A 540 -10.74 41.68 5.81
CA ASN A 540 -11.65 40.88 6.65
C ASN A 540 -12.90 40.44 5.88
N ASN A 541 -12.76 40.16 4.60
CA ASN A 541 -13.86 39.73 3.76
C ASN A 541 -14.32 38.28 4.04
N TRP A 542 -13.58 37.52 4.86
CA TRP A 542 -13.97 36.16 5.24
C TRP A 542 -13.72 35.78 6.70
N GLU A 543 -14.52 34.85 7.21
CA GLU A 543 -14.36 34.24 8.54
C GLU A 543 -14.83 32.77 8.57
N ILE A 544 -14.32 32.01 9.53
CA ILE A 544 -14.80 30.66 9.85
C ILE A 544 -15.93 30.76 10.88
N VAL A 545 -17.04 30.07 10.62
CA VAL A 545 -18.19 29.99 11.52
C VAL A 545 -18.64 28.53 11.71
N GLY A 546 -19.64 28.30 12.55
CA GLY A 546 -20.16 26.95 12.81
C GLY A 546 -19.30 26.14 13.79
N ALA A 547 -18.40 26.80 14.52
CA ALA A 547 -17.62 26.20 15.60
C ALA A 547 -17.78 27.03 16.88
N ASP A 548 -18.19 26.37 17.97
CA ASP A 548 -18.11 26.96 19.30
C ASP A 548 -16.82 26.50 19.97
N LEU A 549 -15.82 27.37 19.95
CA LEU A 549 -14.52 27.11 20.56
C LEU A 549 -14.46 27.57 22.03
N ASN A 550 -15.51 28.18 22.59
CA ASN A 550 -15.45 28.88 23.89
C ASN A 550 -15.57 27.97 25.11
N HIS A 551 -14.98 26.78 25.06
CA HIS A 551 -14.97 25.88 26.22
C HIS A 551 -14.17 26.50 27.38
N PRO A 552 -14.59 26.38 28.65
CA PRO A 552 -13.86 26.93 29.81
C PRO A 552 -12.40 26.50 29.92
N LEU A 553 -12.04 25.35 29.33
CA LEU A 553 -10.67 24.81 29.31
C LEU A 553 -9.85 25.22 28.07
N ARG A 554 -10.37 26.03 27.13
CA ARG A 554 -9.65 26.36 25.90
C ARG A 554 -8.31 27.03 26.18
N ASP A 555 -8.31 28.05 27.05
CA ASP A 555 -7.10 28.83 27.33
C ASP A 555 -6.02 27.96 27.99
N GLU A 556 -6.40 27.10 28.96
CA GLU A 556 -5.49 26.12 29.56
C GLU A 556 -4.92 25.14 28.53
N ILE A 557 -5.75 24.64 27.61
CA ILE A 557 -5.30 23.73 26.55
C ILE A 557 -4.32 24.43 25.60
N ILE A 558 -4.56 25.70 25.26
CA ILE A 558 -3.66 26.50 24.42
C ILE A 558 -2.34 26.73 25.13
N ASP A 559 -2.35 27.09 26.42
CA ASP A 559 -1.15 27.26 27.22
C ASP A 559 -0.36 25.96 27.33
N MET A 560 -1.03 24.81 27.42
CA MET A 560 -0.38 23.51 27.35
C MET A 560 0.29 23.25 25.99
N VAL A 561 -0.31 23.67 24.88
CA VAL A 561 0.31 23.56 23.55
C VAL A 561 1.53 24.47 23.43
N ASN A 562 1.36 25.76 23.72
CA ASN A 562 2.40 26.79 23.60
C ASN A 562 3.57 26.58 24.58
N SER A 563 3.37 25.86 25.69
CA SER A 563 4.44 25.44 26.61
C SER A 563 5.06 24.09 26.25
N GLY A 564 4.58 23.42 25.20
CA GLY A 564 5.05 22.11 24.73
C GLY A 564 4.58 20.91 25.58
N LYS A 565 3.70 21.12 26.56
CA LYS A 565 3.10 20.05 27.38
C LYS A 565 2.10 19.21 26.59
N LEU A 566 1.44 19.82 25.61
CA LEU A 566 0.55 19.18 24.66
C LEU A 566 1.05 19.43 23.24
N LYS A 567 0.85 18.48 22.34
CA LYS A 567 1.21 18.62 20.93
C LYS A 567 -0.06 18.59 20.08
N ILE A 568 -0.11 19.44 19.06
CA ILE A 568 -1.12 19.31 18.01
C ILE A 568 -0.86 18.04 17.18
N PRO A 569 -1.90 17.33 16.74
CA PRO A 569 -1.73 16.18 15.85
C PRO A 569 -1.31 16.63 14.45
N THR A 570 -0.36 15.94 13.83
CA THR A 570 0.10 16.22 12.46
C THR A 570 -0.16 15.03 11.54
N SER A 571 -0.19 15.26 10.22
CA SER A 571 -0.24 14.17 9.24
C SER A 571 0.99 13.27 9.38
N LYS A 572 0.88 12.03 8.88
CA LYS A 572 1.96 11.02 8.99
C LYS A 572 3.30 11.49 8.42
N ASP A 573 3.26 12.33 7.39
CA ASP A 573 4.44 12.93 6.75
C ASP A 573 4.84 14.29 7.33
N GLY A 574 4.13 14.78 8.36
CA GLY A 574 4.39 16.03 9.04
C GLY A 574 4.01 17.30 8.27
N ARG A 575 3.46 17.18 7.04
CA ARG A 575 3.23 18.33 6.15
C ARG A 575 1.93 19.07 6.41
N THR A 576 0.93 18.44 7.02
CA THR A 576 -0.33 19.08 7.41
C THR A 576 -0.38 19.16 8.94
N PRO A 577 -0.39 20.35 9.54
CA PRO A 577 -0.54 20.51 10.99
C PRO A 577 -1.98 20.25 11.42
N ASN A 578 -2.22 20.17 12.72
CA ASN A 578 -3.53 20.05 13.38
C ASN A 578 -4.58 19.24 12.59
N VAL A 579 -4.25 18.00 12.18
CA VAL A 579 -5.10 17.17 11.31
C VAL A 579 -6.39 16.69 11.97
N ARG A 580 -6.51 16.94 13.27
CA ARG A 580 -7.69 16.71 14.08
C ARG A 580 -7.72 17.77 15.17
N SER A 581 -8.89 18.33 15.44
CA SER A 581 -9.02 19.31 16.51
C SER A 581 -8.57 18.73 17.85
N LEU A 582 -8.00 19.57 18.70
CA LEU A 582 -7.89 19.27 20.11
C LEU A 582 -9.31 19.34 20.68
N ASN A 583 -9.82 18.19 21.12
CA ASN A 583 -11.15 18.06 21.69
C ASN A 583 -11.04 17.87 23.21
N VAL A 584 -11.72 18.71 23.98
CA VAL A 584 -11.61 18.71 25.44
C VAL A 584 -12.00 17.36 26.05
N TYR A 585 -13.10 16.76 25.59
CA TYR A 585 -13.58 15.50 26.15
C TYR A 585 -12.68 14.32 25.78
N GLU A 586 -12.08 14.35 24.58
CA GLU A 586 -11.07 13.37 24.22
C GLU A 586 -9.82 13.50 25.09
N LEU A 587 -9.34 14.72 25.34
CA LEU A 587 -8.19 14.96 26.21
C LEU A 587 -8.46 14.50 27.65
N ILE A 588 -9.68 14.70 28.16
CA ILE A 588 -10.12 14.16 29.45
C ILE A 588 -10.13 12.62 29.42
N ALA A 589 -10.73 12.02 28.40
CA ALA A 589 -10.80 10.57 28.24
C ALA A 589 -9.42 9.89 28.16
N GLU A 590 -8.43 10.60 27.59
CA GLU A 590 -7.05 10.13 27.49
C GLU A 590 -6.19 10.41 28.74
N GLY A 591 -6.76 11.08 29.75
CA GLY A 591 -6.04 11.50 30.96
C GLY A 591 -4.98 12.56 30.70
N LYS A 592 -5.11 13.35 29.62
CA LYS A 592 -4.19 14.42 29.26
C LYS A 592 -4.50 15.73 29.97
N ILE A 593 -5.74 15.92 30.44
CA ILE A 593 -6.09 17.02 31.33
C ILE A 593 -5.90 16.55 32.78
N PRO A 594 -4.99 17.15 33.56
CA PRO A 594 -4.82 16.84 34.97
C PRO A 594 -6.11 17.05 35.77
N GLN A 595 -6.31 16.23 36.79
CA GLN A 595 -7.51 16.29 37.63
C GLN A 595 -7.63 17.65 38.34
N GLU A 596 -6.49 18.26 38.71
CA GLU A 596 -6.43 19.57 39.36
C GLU A 596 -7.03 20.67 38.47
N ILE A 597 -6.76 20.63 37.15
CA ILE A 597 -7.32 21.59 36.19
C ILE A 597 -8.83 21.44 36.09
N LEU A 598 -9.34 20.20 36.12
CA LEU A 598 -10.79 19.95 36.13
C LEU A 598 -11.44 20.51 37.41
N GLU A 599 -10.82 20.29 38.57
CA GLU A 599 -11.31 20.76 39.87
C GLU A 599 -11.31 22.29 39.96
N GLU A 600 -10.22 22.96 39.55
CA GLU A 600 -10.10 24.42 39.54
C GLU A 600 -11.17 25.09 38.66
N ASN A 601 -11.60 24.41 37.60
CA ASN A 601 -12.64 24.88 36.69
C ASN A 601 -14.05 24.39 37.05
N ASN A 602 -14.23 23.72 38.19
CA ASN A 602 -15.50 23.13 38.65
C ASN A 602 -16.12 22.10 37.66
N ILE A 603 -15.28 21.36 36.94
CA ILE A 603 -15.68 20.35 35.95
C ILE A 603 -15.68 18.97 36.60
N LYS A 604 -16.84 18.32 36.66
CA LYS A 604 -17.02 16.97 37.25
C LYS A 604 -17.12 15.90 36.18
N ALA A 605 -16.00 15.66 35.49
CA ALA A 605 -15.90 14.67 34.45
C ALA A 605 -15.22 13.38 34.95
N THR A 606 -15.83 12.23 34.71
CA THR A 606 -15.27 10.90 35.01
C THR A 606 -14.95 10.17 33.71
N PRO A 607 -13.67 10.01 33.34
CA PRO A 607 -13.29 9.18 32.20
C PRO A 607 -13.47 7.70 32.53
N ILE A 608 -14.08 6.95 31.62
CA ILE A 608 -14.31 5.49 31.72
C ILE A 608 -13.82 4.82 30.44
N THR A 609 -13.11 3.70 30.58
CA THR A 609 -12.68 2.88 29.43
C THR A 609 -13.33 1.49 29.49
N ILE A 610 -13.90 1.04 28.39
CA ILE A 610 -14.34 -0.36 28.23
C ILE A 610 -13.43 -1.00 27.19
N ALA A 611 -12.57 -1.91 27.65
CA ALA A 611 -11.82 -2.81 26.79
C ALA A 611 -12.66 -4.07 26.53
N HIS A 612 -12.62 -4.61 25.32
CA HIS A 612 -13.39 -5.83 25.04
C HIS A 612 -12.78 -6.73 23.97
N THR A 613 -13.14 -8.00 24.03
CA THR A 613 -12.86 -9.07 23.05
C THR A 613 -14.16 -9.76 22.67
N ASN A 614 -14.17 -10.44 21.52
CA ASN A 614 -15.23 -11.36 21.11
C ASN A 614 -14.65 -12.41 20.16
N ASP A 615 -15.26 -13.58 20.08
CA ASP A 615 -14.94 -14.63 19.10
C ASP A 615 -13.44 -14.95 19.07
N THR A 616 -12.83 -15.03 20.25
CA THR A 616 -11.40 -15.31 20.38
C THR A 616 -11.10 -16.75 19.94
N HIS A 617 -12.11 -17.64 19.98
CA HIS A 617 -12.03 -19.04 19.59
C HIS A 617 -10.80 -19.75 20.15
N ALA A 618 -10.42 -19.42 21.38
CA ALA A 618 -9.25 -19.94 22.08
C ALA A 618 -7.90 -19.69 21.38
N ARG A 619 -7.74 -18.63 20.58
CA ARG A 619 -6.45 -18.22 19.99
C ARG A 619 -5.57 -17.48 21.01
N VAL A 620 -5.00 -18.22 21.95
CA VAL A 620 -4.35 -17.60 23.12
C VAL A 620 -2.92 -17.09 22.91
N GLU A 621 -2.26 -17.50 21.82
CA GLU A 621 -0.89 -17.13 21.46
C GLU A 621 -0.85 -16.30 20.17
N GLU A 622 0.21 -15.52 20.00
CA GLU A 622 0.47 -14.86 18.72
C GLU A 622 0.74 -15.91 17.61
N GLY A 623 0.08 -15.78 16.47
CA GLY A 623 0.26 -16.73 15.37
C GLY A 623 -0.07 -16.15 14.00
N LYS A 624 0.44 -16.74 12.91
CA LYS A 624 0.25 -16.20 11.54
C LYS A 624 -1.23 -16.00 11.16
N TYR A 625 -2.08 -16.93 11.57
CA TYR A 625 -3.54 -16.90 11.35
C TYR A 625 -4.32 -16.59 12.63
N ALA A 626 -3.61 -16.19 13.68
CA ALA A 626 -4.15 -15.80 14.98
C ALA A 626 -3.80 -14.33 15.27
N GLY A 627 -4.43 -13.80 16.30
CA GLY A 627 -4.24 -12.44 16.77
C GLY A 627 -2.93 -12.20 17.48
N MET A 628 -2.94 -11.20 18.37
CA MET A 628 -1.80 -10.81 19.19
C MET A 628 -1.58 -11.70 20.42
N GLY A 629 -2.53 -12.59 20.72
CA GLY A 629 -2.50 -13.44 21.91
C GLY A 629 -2.86 -12.71 23.21
N PHE A 630 -3.28 -13.49 24.20
CA PHE A 630 -3.78 -12.96 25.48
C PHE A 630 -2.71 -12.28 26.33
N ALA A 631 -1.43 -12.65 26.17
CA ALA A 631 -0.33 -12.01 26.90
C ALA A 631 -0.13 -10.55 26.48
N LYS A 632 -0.22 -10.24 25.17
CA LYS A 632 -0.17 -8.84 24.68
C LYS A 632 -1.43 -8.07 25.01
N ILE A 633 -2.60 -8.70 24.94
CA ILE A 633 -3.87 -8.10 25.42
C ILE A 633 -3.73 -7.69 26.89
N ALA A 634 -3.20 -8.57 27.74
CA ALA A 634 -3.02 -8.28 29.16
C ALA A 634 -2.07 -7.11 29.41
N THR A 635 -0.93 -7.05 28.71
CA THR A 635 -0.03 -5.88 28.75
C THR A 635 -0.80 -4.62 28.38
N LYS A 636 -1.57 -4.66 27.27
CA LYS A 636 -2.31 -3.47 26.82
C LYS A 636 -3.37 -3.03 27.82
N VAL A 637 -4.13 -3.96 28.38
CA VAL A 637 -5.12 -3.67 29.43
C VAL A 637 -4.45 -3.05 30.66
N LYS A 638 -3.28 -3.56 31.09
CA LYS A 638 -2.51 -2.96 32.18
C LYS A 638 -2.07 -1.53 31.85
N GLU A 639 -1.66 -1.23 30.62
CA GLU A 639 -1.36 0.15 30.19
C GLU A 639 -2.59 1.06 30.23
N LEU A 640 -3.73 0.58 29.70
CA LEU A 640 -4.97 1.35 29.68
C LEU A 640 -5.45 1.64 31.11
N LYS A 641 -5.38 0.65 32.00
CA LYS A 641 -5.77 0.81 33.40
C LYS A 641 -4.87 1.77 34.20
N LYS A 642 -3.59 1.90 33.82
CA LYS A 642 -2.70 2.93 34.40
C LYS A 642 -3.09 4.34 33.98
N LYS A 643 -3.60 4.52 32.76
CA LYS A 643 -4.06 5.82 32.23
C LYS A 643 -5.44 6.19 32.76
N THR A 644 -6.37 5.23 32.71
CA THR A 644 -7.75 5.38 33.15
C THR A 644 -8.06 4.26 34.15
N PRO A 645 -7.96 4.52 35.47
CA PRO A 645 -8.23 3.51 36.50
C PRO A 645 -9.65 2.93 36.44
N ASN A 646 -10.60 3.70 35.92
CA ASN A 646 -12.00 3.34 35.70
C ASN A 646 -12.16 2.49 34.42
N LEU A 647 -11.58 1.30 34.41
CA LEU A 647 -11.59 0.40 33.26
C LEU A 647 -12.41 -0.87 33.53
N LEU A 648 -13.25 -1.25 32.56
CA LEU A 648 -13.90 -2.56 32.48
C LEU A 648 -13.30 -3.38 31.34
N LEU A 649 -13.09 -4.68 31.56
CA LEU A 649 -12.69 -5.63 30.52
C LEU A 649 -13.79 -6.67 30.27
N LEU A 650 -14.40 -6.67 29.08
CA LEU A 650 -15.57 -7.50 28.78
C LEU A 650 -15.27 -8.50 27.65
N ASP A 651 -15.90 -9.68 27.69
CA ASP A 651 -15.83 -10.66 26.60
C ASP A 651 -17.22 -10.95 26.02
N ALA A 652 -17.37 -10.78 24.72
CA ALA A 652 -18.64 -10.91 24.03
C ALA A 652 -18.93 -12.35 23.57
N GLY A 653 -18.26 -13.39 24.08
CA GLY A 653 -18.60 -14.80 23.83
C GLY A 653 -17.86 -15.45 22.65
N ASP A 654 -18.06 -16.77 22.50
CA ASP A 654 -17.32 -17.68 21.60
C ASP A 654 -15.82 -17.69 21.87
N THR A 655 -15.50 -17.88 23.15
CA THR A 655 -14.13 -17.84 23.67
C THR A 655 -13.69 -19.19 24.21
N LEU A 656 -14.60 -20.04 24.68
CA LEU A 656 -14.29 -21.28 25.41
C LEU A 656 -14.01 -22.49 24.50
N HIS A 657 -14.08 -22.33 23.19
CA HIS A 657 -13.91 -23.40 22.19
C HIS A 657 -13.01 -22.92 21.03
N GLY A 658 -12.50 -23.84 20.20
CA GLY A 658 -11.94 -23.50 18.87
C GLY A 658 -10.48 -23.90 18.63
N GLN A 659 -9.69 -24.13 19.67
CA GLN A 659 -8.34 -24.70 19.58
C GLN A 659 -8.15 -25.85 20.56
N THR A 660 -7.13 -26.66 20.32
CA THR A 660 -6.74 -27.79 21.17
C THR A 660 -6.50 -27.37 22.62
N ILE A 661 -5.96 -26.15 22.84
CA ILE A 661 -5.71 -25.63 24.18
C ILE A 661 -6.98 -25.55 25.03
N ALA A 662 -8.13 -25.26 24.42
CA ALA A 662 -9.45 -25.24 25.06
C ALA A 662 -10.17 -26.59 24.99
N SER A 663 -10.04 -27.30 23.87
CA SER A 663 -10.81 -28.53 23.61
C SER A 663 -10.45 -29.68 24.54
N LEU A 664 -9.16 -29.82 24.87
CA LEU A 664 -8.69 -30.86 25.79
C LEU A 664 -9.22 -30.70 27.22
N SER A 665 -9.33 -29.46 27.69
CA SER A 665 -9.87 -29.10 29.02
C SER A 665 -11.38 -28.83 28.99
N ARG A 666 -12.03 -28.95 27.83
CA ARG A 666 -13.43 -28.57 27.61
C ARG A 666 -13.73 -27.17 28.15
N GLY A 667 -12.90 -26.19 27.76
CA GLY A 667 -13.05 -24.75 28.02
C GLY A 667 -12.43 -24.24 29.34
N GLU A 668 -11.99 -25.10 30.24
CA GLU A 668 -11.51 -24.69 31.57
C GLU A 668 -10.20 -23.91 31.55
N SER A 669 -9.28 -24.28 30.66
CA SER A 669 -8.03 -23.55 30.45
C SER A 669 -8.27 -22.10 30.03
N ILE A 670 -9.32 -21.83 29.27
CA ILE A 670 -9.66 -20.46 28.85
C ILE A 670 -10.21 -19.66 30.03
N ILE A 671 -11.08 -20.25 30.85
CA ILE A 671 -11.53 -19.61 32.10
C ILE A 671 -10.34 -19.25 33.00
N GLU A 672 -9.33 -20.12 33.10
CA GLU A 672 -8.10 -19.83 33.86
C GLU A 672 -7.32 -18.64 33.30
N ILE A 673 -7.18 -18.53 31.98
CA ILE A 673 -6.52 -17.39 31.32
C ILE A 673 -7.31 -16.10 31.56
N LEU A 674 -8.62 -16.08 31.31
CA LEU A 674 -9.47 -14.90 31.51
C LEU A 674 -9.49 -14.45 32.99
N ASN A 675 -9.51 -15.41 33.92
CA ASN A 675 -9.39 -15.14 35.36
C ASN A 675 -8.06 -14.49 35.73
N SER A 676 -6.98 -14.85 35.05
CA SER A 676 -5.63 -14.33 35.30
C SER A 676 -5.44 -12.92 34.75
N ILE A 677 -6.12 -12.59 33.64
CA ILE A 677 -6.13 -11.24 33.08
C ILE A 677 -7.01 -10.30 33.90
N GLY A 678 -8.13 -10.81 34.42
CA GLY A 678 -9.08 -10.04 35.23
C GLY A 678 -10.22 -9.43 34.41
N TYR A 679 -10.89 -10.25 33.58
CA TYR A 679 -12.15 -9.89 32.94
C TYR A 679 -13.23 -9.55 33.98
N ASP A 680 -14.14 -8.66 33.63
CA ASP A 680 -15.21 -8.13 34.49
C ASP A 680 -16.57 -8.77 34.27
N ALA A 681 -16.86 -9.22 33.04
CA ALA A 681 -18.05 -9.98 32.67
C ALA A 681 -17.86 -10.65 31.30
N MET A 682 -18.64 -11.71 31.05
CA MET A 682 -18.72 -12.41 29.77
C MET A 682 -20.17 -12.73 29.43
N VAL A 683 -20.55 -12.74 28.15
CA VAL A 683 -21.80 -13.37 27.66
C VAL A 683 -21.44 -14.68 26.95
N PRO A 684 -22.21 -15.77 27.10
CA PRO A 684 -21.91 -16.99 26.35
C PRO A 684 -22.37 -16.84 24.89
N GLY A 685 -21.46 -17.14 23.96
CA GLY A 685 -21.79 -17.34 22.54
C GLY A 685 -22.30 -18.75 22.26
N ASN A 686 -22.69 -19.04 21.03
CA ASN A 686 -23.22 -20.37 20.66
C ASN A 686 -22.19 -21.49 20.85
N HIS A 687 -20.91 -21.24 20.55
CA HIS A 687 -19.87 -22.25 20.67
C HIS A 687 -19.40 -22.48 22.11
N ASP A 688 -19.71 -21.57 23.04
CA ASP A 688 -19.49 -21.80 24.47
C ASP A 688 -20.40 -22.92 25.03
N PHE A 689 -21.47 -23.29 24.30
CA PHE A 689 -22.32 -24.45 24.60
C PHE A 689 -21.83 -25.77 24.00
N ASN A 690 -20.74 -25.79 23.21
CA ASN A 690 -20.30 -27.01 22.50
C ASN A 690 -20.03 -28.20 23.43
N TYR A 691 -19.66 -27.96 24.69
CA TYR A 691 -19.44 -29.03 25.68
C TYR A 691 -20.66 -29.35 26.56
N GLY A 692 -21.83 -28.74 26.27
CA GLY A 692 -23.09 -28.91 26.99
C GLY A 692 -23.35 -27.86 28.08
N GLN A 693 -24.63 -27.56 28.34
CA GLN A 693 -25.07 -26.58 29.34
C GLN A 693 -24.59 -26.86 30.77
N GLU A 694 -24.44 -28.15 31.14
CA GLU A 694 -23.94 -28.53 32.47
C GLU A 694 -22.48 -28.12 32.63
N ARG A 695 -21.67 -28.32 31.57
CA ARG A 695 -20.27 -27.90 31.56
C ARG A 695 -20.16 -26.38 31.58
N LEU A 696 -20.98 -25.66 30.81
CA LEU A 696 -21.00 -24.20 30.84
C LEU A 696 -21.37 -23.67 32.24
N THR A 697 -22.31 -24.32 32.94
CA THR A 697 -22.66 -23.97 34.33
C THR A 697 -21.48 -24.19 35.27
N GLU A 698 -20.74 -25.30 35.13
CA GLU A 698 -19.52 -25.55 35.92
C GLU A 698 -18.45 -24.48 35.66
N LEU A 699 -18.18 -24.16 34.39
CA LEU A 699 -17.22 -23.14 33.99
C LEU A 699 -17.62 -21.75 34.52
N SER A 700 -18.91 -21.41 34.47
CA SER A 700 -19.43 -20.16 35.05
C SER A 700 -19.21 -20.07 36.56
N ASN A 701 -19.16 -21.20 37.29
CA ASN A 701 -18.86 -21.20 38.71
C ASN A 701 -17.35 -21.12 39.00
N LYS A 702 -16.50 -21.51 38.05
CA LYS A 702 -15.03 -21.39 38.12
C LYS A 702 -14.53 -20.00 37.71
N ALA A 703 -15.31 -19.26 36.92
CA ALA A 703 -15.01 -17.89 36.55
C ALA A 703 -15.02 -16.97 37.78
N LYS A 704 -14.02 -16.10 37.91
CA LYS A 704 -13.93 -15.02 38.91
C LYS A 704 -14.76 -13.80 38.52
N PHE A 705 -15.43 -13.87 37.37
CA PHE A 705 -16.32 -12.87 36.80
C PHE A 705 -17.66 -13.51 36.44
N PRO A 706 -18.77 -12.75 36.43
CA PRO A 706 -20.06 -13.28 36.04
C PRO A 706 -20.12 -13.56 34.54
N ILE A 707 -20.60 -14.76 34.18
CA ILE A 707 -21.13 -15.05 32.86
C ILE A 707 -22.62 -14.70 32.87
N VAL A 708 -23.04 -13.71 32.07
CA VAL A 708 -24.38 -13.13 32.10
C VAL A 708 -25.19 -13.46 30.85
N ALA A 709 -26.48 -13.77 31.01
CA ALA A 709 -27.43 -13.93 29.91
C ALA A 709 -28.88 -13.73 30.41
N ALA A 710 -29.55 -12.67 29.95
CA ALA A 710 -30.90 -12.31 30.36
C ALA A 710 -31.98 -13.09 29.59
N ASN A 711 -31.67 -13.55 28.38
CA ASN A 711 -32.63 -14.17 27.46
C ASN A 711 -32.52 -15.71 27.38
N ILE A 712 -32.01 -16.36 28.43
CA ILE A 712 -31.97 -17.83 28.53
C ILE A 712 -32.74 -18.27 29.77
N GLU A 713 -33.76 -19.10 29.56
CA GLU A 713 -34.64 -19.65 30.60
C GLU A 713 -34.57 -21.17 30.63
N LYS A 714 -34.76 -21.74 31.81
CA LYS A 714 -35.03 -23.17 31.99
C LYS A 714 -36.52 -23.46 31.74
N GLU A 715 -36.89 -24.74 31.65
CA GLU A 715 -38.30 -25.15 31.46
C GLU A 715 -39.27 -24.60 32.53
N ASP A 716 -38.78 -24.37 33.75
CA ASP A 716 -39.57 -23.81 34.86
C ASP A 716 -39.72 -22.27 34.80
N GLY A 717 -39.14 -21.62 33.78
CA GLY A 717 -39.15 -20.17 33.60
C GLY A 717 -38.10 -19.41 34.41
N SER A 718 -37.28 -20.09 35.22
CA SER A 718 -36.15 -19.46 35.91
C SER A 718 -35.01 -19.15 34.93
N LYS A 719 -34.22 -18.10 35.21
CA LYS A 719 -33.07 -17.75 34.37
C LYS A 719 -31.97 -18.81 34.49
N PHE A 720 -31.37 -19.16 33.35
CA PHE A 720 -30.30 -20.16 33.29
C PHE A 720 -28.99 -19.62 33.91
N LEU A 721 -28.64 -18.37 33.58
CA LEU A 721 -27.50 -17.63 34.13
C LEU A 721 -27.99 -16.31 34.78
N LYS A 722 -27.08 -15.58 35.43
CA LYS A 722 -27.41 -14.24 35.94
C LYS A 722 -27.77 -13.33 34.76
N PRO A 723 -28.85 -12.53 34.83
CA PRO A 723 -29.24 -11.67 33.72
C PRO A 723 -28.29 -10.48 33.52
N TYR A 724 -27.77 -9.92 34.62
CA TYR A 724 -26.90 -8.74 34.61
C TYR A 724 -25.96 -8.70 35.83
N THR A 725 -25.00 -7.78 35.80
CA THR A 725 -24.16 -7.35 36.93
C THR A 725 -24.06 -5.82 36.95
N ILE A 726 -23.79 -5.22 38.11
CA ILE A 726 -23.51 -3.78 38.25
C ILE A 726 -22.08 -3.60 38.74
N LYS A 727 -21.34 -2.68 38.13
CA LYS A 727 -19.97 -2.28 38.50
C LYS A 727 -19.97 -0.80 38.85
N GLU A 728 -19.25 -0.41 39.88
CA GLU A 728 -19.12 1.00 40.29
C GLU A 728 -17.69 1.48 40.00
N LEU A 729 -17.57 2.58 39.25
CA LEU A 729 -16.32 3.18 38.79
C LEU A 729 -16.30 4.66 39.23
N ASN A 730 -15.55 4.96 40.29
CA ASN A 730 -15.45 6.31 40.86
C ASN A 730 -16.82 7.00 41.08
N GLY A 731 -17.78 6.26 41.63
CA GLY A 731 -19.14 6.74 41.89
C GLY A 731 -20.11 6.63 40.71
N VAL A 732 -19.65 6.26 39.50
CA VAL A 732 -20.51 5.98 38.34
C VAL A 732 -20.87 4.49 38.30
N LYS A 733 -22.16 4.17 38.31
CA LYS A 733 -22.66 2.80 38.25
C LYS A 733 -22.91 2.37 36.81
N VAL A 734 -22.28 1.28 36.39
CA VAL A 734 -22.42 0.69 35.07
C VAL A 734 -23.17 -0.64 35.19
N GLY A 735 -24.35 -0.73 34.58
CA GLY A 735 -25.13 -1.96 34.47
C GLY A 735 -24.76 -2.72 33.22
N ILE A 736 -24.42 -4.00 33.35
CA ILE A 736 -23.98 -4.86 32.24
C ILE A 736 -24.92 -6.06 32.18
N PHE A 737 -25.75 -6.17 31.13
CA PHE A 737 -26.67 -7.29 30.94
C PHE A 737 -26.32 -8.11 29.70
N GLY A 738 -26.59 -9.43 29.75
CA GLY A 738 -26.19 -10.36 28.70
C GLY A 738 -27.29 -10.67 27.68
N LEU A 739 -26.96 -10.80 26.39
CA LEU A 739 -27.86 -11.29 25.34
C LEU A 739 -27.16 -12.38 24.50
N ALA A 740 -27.65 -13.62 24.59
CA ALA A 740 -27.12 -14.74 23.81
C ALA A 740 -27.99 -15.01 22.57
N THR A 741 -27.38 -15.38 21.44
CA THR A 741 -28.14 -15.66 20.21
C THR A 741 -29.10 -16.85 20.35
N PRO A 742 -30.39 -16.70 19.99
CA PRO A 742 -31.31 -17.83 19.90
C PRO A 742 -30.90 -18.88 18.86
N GLU A 743 -30.01 -18.50 17.92
CA GLU A 743 -29.44 -19.41 16.93
C GLU A 743 -28.62 -20.55 17.55
N THR A 744 -28.19 -20.40 18.81
CA THR A 744 -27.53 -21.45 19.60
C THR A 744 -28.30 -22.77 19.54
N THR A 745 -29.64 -22.75 19.43
CA THR A 745 -30.47 -23.97 19.30
C THR A 745 -30.16 -24.85 18.09
N TYR A 746 -29.51 -24.29 17.06
CA TYR A 746 -29.10 -25.02 15.85
C TYR A 746 -27.66 -24.77 15.39
N LYS A 747 -26.93 -23.82 16.03
CA LYS A 747 -25.49 -23.53 15.85
C LYS A 747 -24.58 -24.28 16.82
N THR A 748 -25.17 -25.01 17.77
CA THR A 748 -24.51 -26.05 18.54
C THR A 748 -25.36 -27.31 18.48
N HIS A 749 -24.83 -28.43 18.94
CA HIS A 749 -25.58 -29.67 18.94
C HIS A 749 -26.84 -29.53 19.81
N PRO A 750 -28.07 -29.80 19.33
CA PRO A 750 -29.32 -29.54 20.08
C PRO A 750 -29.38 -30.18 21.49
N ASN A 751 -28.76 -31.35 21.67
CA ASN A 751 -28.63 -31.98 23.00
C ASN A 751 -27.87 -31.12 24.02
N ASN A 752 -26.94 -30.27 23.59
CA ASN A 752 -26.15 -29.41 24.48
C ASN A 752 -27.00 -28.38 25.22
N VAL A 753 -28.15 -28.00 24.64
CA VAL A 753 -29.07 -26.97 25.16
C VAL A 753 -30.46 -27.51 25.46
N LYS A 754 -30.62 -28.84 25.57
CA LYS A 754 -31.91 -29.47 25.82
C LYS A 754 -32.54 -28.97 27.12
N GLY A 755 -33.79 -28.49 27.06
CA GLY A 755 -34.49 -27.94 28.24
C GLY A 755 -34.16 -26.47 28.54
N LEU A 756 -33.36 -25.81 27.68
CA LEU A 756 -33.21 -24.37 27.67
C LEU A 756 -34.09 -23.73 26.61
N LYS A 757 -34.61 -22.55 26.93
CA LYS A 757 -35.39 -21.70 26.04
C LYS A 757 -34.67 -20.37 25.86
N PHE A 758 -34.28 -20.08 24.63
CA PHE A 758 -33.72 -18.79 24.24
C PHE A 758 -34.89 -17.86 23.86
N THR A 759 -35.12 -16.81 24.66
CA THR A 759 -36.21 -15.85 24.46
C THR A 759 -35.82 -14.75 23.49
N ASP A 760 -36.81 -13.95 23.07
CA ASP A 760 -36.59 -12.80 22.19
C ASP A 760 -35.58 -11.80 22.80
N PRO A 761 -34.43 -11.55 22.15
CA PRO A 761 -33.40 -10.66 22.68
C PRO A 761 -33.85 -9.20 22.78
N VAL A 762 -34.73 -8.72 21.89
CA VAL A 762 -35.23 -7.33 21.93
C VAL A 762 -36.08 -7.15 23.17
N LYS A 763 -37.03 -8.05 23.40
CA LYS A 763 -37.88 -8.02 24.59
C LYS A 763 -37.06 -8.15 25.89
N ALA A 764 -36.07 -9.04 25.91
CA ALA A 764 -35.19 -9.18 27.06
C ALA A 764 -34.39 -7.90 27.33
N ALA A 765 -33.92 -7.22 26.29
CA ALA A 765 -33.23 -5.93 26.42
C ALA A 765 -34.16 -4.83 26.96
N GLU A 766 -35.40 -4.73 26.47
CA GLU A 766 -36.41 -3.81 27.01
C GLU A 766 -36.64 -4.03 28.52
N GLU A 767 -36.80 -5.29 28.94
CA GLU A 767 -36.96 -5.65 30.35
C GLU A 767 -35.72 -5.28 31.18
N MET A 768 -34.51 -5.48 30.65
CA MET A 768 -33.27 -5.13 31.36
C MET A 768 -33.04 -3.62 31.46
N VAL A 769 -33.33 -2.85 30.41
CA VAL A 769 -33.26 -1.38 30.49
C VAL A 769 -34.23 -0.87 31.55
N GLN A 770 -35.47 -1.36 31.57
CA GLN A 770 -36.45 -0.95 32.59
C GLN A 770 -36.05 -1.34 34.01
N GLU A 771 -35.41 -2.51 34.18
CA GLU A 771 -34.91 -2.97 35.48
C GLU A 771 -33.69 -2.18 35.97
N LEU A 772 -32.87 -1.65 35.05
CA LEU A 772 -31.62 -0.96 35.37
C LEU A 772 -31.73 0.57 35.44
N LYS A 773 -32.71 1.19 34.77
CA LYS A 773 -32.79 2.66 34.60
C LYS A 773 -32.64 3.50 35.87
N ASP A 774 -33.13 3.02 37.01
CA ASP A 774 -33.10 3.74 38.30
C ASP A 774 -31.96 3.26 39.21
N LYS A 775 -31.12 2.34 38.73
CA LYS A 775 -30.05 1.67 39.49
C LYS A 775 -28.66 2.01 39.01
N VAL A 776 -28.52 2.45 37.76
CA VAL A 776 -27.24 2.67 37.09
C VAL A 776 -27.24 3.98 36.31
N ASP A 777 -26.04 4.52 36.10
CA ASP A 777 -25.78 5.71 35.32
C ASP A 777 -25.53 5.39 33.83
N ILE A 778 -24.98 4.19 33.56
CA ILE A 778 -24.64 3.72 32.21
C ILE A 778 -25.16 2.30 32.02
N VAL A 779 -25.79 2.03 30.88
CA VAL A 779 -26.32 0.72 30.50
C VAL A 779 -25.52 0.13 29.33
N VAL A 780 -24.89 -1.02 29.57
CA VAL A 780 -24.14 -1.79 28.58
C VAL A 780 -24.84 -3.13 28.32
N ALA A 781 -25.16 -3.40 27.06
CA ALA A 781 -25.54 -4.73 26.63
C ALA A 781 -24.29 -5.49 26.18
N LEU A 782 -23.98 -6.60 26.84
CA LEU A 782 -22.94 -7.55 26.45
C LEU A 782 -23.60 -8.66 25.63
N SER A 783 -23.40 -8.64 24.32
CA SER A 783 -24.20 -9.36 23.34
C SER A 783 -23.36 -10.35 22.54
N HIS A 784 -23.99 -11.45 22.14
CA HIS A 784 -23.49 -12.38 21.13
C HIS A 784 -24.60 -12.63 20.11
N LEU A 785 -25.03 -11.56 19.43
CA LEU A 785 -26.11 -11.59 18.43
C LEU A 785 -25.60 -11.35 17.01
N GLY A 786 -24.53 -10.57 16.86
CA GLY A 786 -23.94 -10.23 15.58
C GLY A 786 -24.74 -9.21 14.78
N LEU A 787 -24.18 -8.91 13.60
CA LEU A 787 -24.68 -7.91 12.64
C LEU A 787 -25.06 -8.51 11.28
N ASP A 788 -25.05 -9.84 11.14
CA ASP A 788 -25.43 -10.49 9.90
C ASP A 788 -26.93 -10.26 9.61
N LYS A 789 -27.23 -9.76 8.41
CA LYS A 789 -28.60 -9.55 7.94
C LYS A 789 -29.37 -10.84 7.73
N SER A 790 -28.67 -11.98 7.61
CA SER A 790 -29.29 -13.31 7.52
C SER A 790 -29.87 -13.76 8.87
N SER A 791 -29.37 -13.23 9.98
CA SER A 791 -29.87 -13.50 11.33
C SER A 791 -31.17 -12.76 11.61
N LYS A 792 -32.10 -13.45 12.27
CA LYS A 792 -33.40 -12.86 12.68
C LYS A 792 -33.21 -11.74 13.70
N TYR A 793 -32.27 -11.90 14.62
CA TYR A 793 -31.98 -10.96 15.70
C TYR A 793 -30.54 -10.49 15.57
N THR A 794 -30.33 -9.18 15.58
CA THR A 794 -29.02 -8.55 15.50
C THR A 794 -28.90 -7.46 16.56
N SER A 795 -27.67 -7.08 16.92
CA SER A 795 -27.44 -5.96 17.83
C SER A 795 -27.93 -4.63 17.26
N GLU A 796 -27.89 -4.46 15.94
CA GLU A 796 -28.47 -3.32 15.25
C GLU A 796 -30.00 -3.27 15.42
N LEU A 797 -30.67 -4.42 15.35
CA LEU A 797 -32.11 -4.48 15.61
C LEU A 797 -32.42 -4.08 17.05
N VAL A 798 -31.67 -4.59 18.03
CA VAL A 798 -31.84 -4.22 19.46
C VAL A 798 -31.64 -2.71 19.65
N ALA A 799 -30.52 -2.15 19.18
CA ALA A 799 -30.23 -0.72 19.28
C ALA A 799 -31.30 0.16 18.59
N SER A 800 -31.88 -0.31 17.48
CA SER A 800 -32.93 0.43 16.76
C SER A 800 -34.30 0.40 17.45
N LYS A 801 -34.54 -0.56 18.36
CA LYS A 801 -35.85 -0.81 18.99
C LYS A 801 -35.90 -0.48 20.48
N VAL A 802 -34.75 -0.47 21.14
CA VAL A 802 -34.67 -0.35 22.60
C VAL A 802 -33.87 0.90 22.97
N ASP A 803 -34.59 1.95 23.34
CA ASP A 803 -33.99 3.17 23.88
C ASP A 803 -33.43 2.90 25.29
N GLY A 804 -32.38 3.64 25.68
CA GLY A 804 -31.77 3.56 27.01
C GLY A 804 -30.60 2.58 27.14
N ILE A 805 -30.10 2.03 26.04
CA ILE A 805 -28.81 1.32 25.98
C ILE A 805 -27.74 2.30 25.49
N ASP A 806 -26.68 2.51 26.26
CA ASP A 806 -25.59 3.41 25.86
C ASP A 806 -24.62 2.73 24.89
N ILE A 807 -24.27 1.47 25.18
CA ILE A 807 -23.28 0.68 24.44
C ILE A 807 -23.77 -0.76 24.26
N ILE A 808 -23.55 -1.32 23.07
CA ILE A 808 -23.60 -2.76 22.84
C ILE A 808 -22.19 -3.25 22.49
N VAL A 809 -21.65 -4.12 23.34
CA VAL A 809 -20.41 -4.87 23.07
C VAL A 809 -20.83 -6.21 22.48
N ASP A 810 -20.57 -6.45 21.19
CA ASP A 810 -21.13 -7.59 20.44
C ASP A 810 -20.07 -8.60 19.95
N GLY A 811 -20.54 -9.76 19.49
CA GLY A 811 -19.77 -10.86 18.88
C GLY A 811 -20.50 -11.54 17.72
N HIS A 812 -20.33 -12.86 17.55
CA HIS A 812 -21.02 -13.76 16.60
C HIS A 812 -20.65 -13.60 15.12
N SER A 813 -20.84 -12.40 14.56
CA SER A 813 -20.71 -12.16 13.11
C SER A 813 -19.27 -11.88 12.63
N HIS A 814 -18.28 -11.96 13.52
CA HIS A 814 -16.86 -11.68 13.27
C HIS A 814 -16.59 -10.32 12.59
N THR A 815 -17.47 -9.35 12.85
CA THR A 815 -17.39 -8.04 12.20
C THR A 815 -16.37 -7.17 12.91
N SER A 816 -15.42 -6.58 12.18
CA SER A 816 -14.51 -5.58 12.73
C SER A 816 -15.13 -4.20 12.58
N LEU A 817 -15.28 -3.45 13.68
CA LEU A 817 -15.77 -2.07 13.67
C LEU A 817 -14.68 -1.11 14.16
N PRO A 818 -13.78 -0.64 13.28
CA PRO A 818 -12.64 0.21 13.67
C PRO A 818 -13.01 1.46 14.47
N ASN A 819 -14.20 2.03 14.26
CA ASN A 819 -14.69 3.23 14.96
C ASN A 819 -16.02 2.99 15.69
N GLY A 820 -16.43 1.73 15.86
CA GLY A 820 -17.80 1.39 16.28
C GLY A 820 -18.86 1.76 15.22
N LYS A 821 -20.12 1.49 15.54
CA LYS A 821 -21.30 1.84 14.74
C LYS A 821 -22.35 2.47 15.64
N LEU A 822 -22.69 3.73 15.40
CA LEU A 822 -23.74 4.42 16.14
C LEU A 822 -25.11 4.13 15.49
N VAL A 823 -26.06 3.62 16.28
CA VAL A 823 -27.45 3.39 15.87
C VAL A 823 -28.33 4.11 16.88
N ASN A 824 -29.06 5.14 16.44
CA ASN A 824 -29.66 6.13 17.33
C ASN A 824 -28.58 6.70 18.27
N ASP A 825 -28.79 6.64 19.59
CA ASP A 825 -27.80 7.06 20.59
C ASP A 825 -26.91 5.92 21.10
N THR A 826 -27.14 4.67 20.67
CA THR A 826 -26.42 3.48 21.14
C THR A 826 -25.19 3.19 20.29
N LEU A 827 -24.02 3.08 20.94
CA LEU A 827 -22.76 2.73 20.27
C LEU A 827 -22.54 1.21 20.25
N ILE A 828 -22.53 0.61 19.07
CA ILE A 828 -22.24 -0.82 18.88
C ILE A 828 -20.75 -1.00 18.56
N VAL A 829 -20.09 -1.94 19.23
CA VAL A 829 -18.66 -2.23 19.04
C VAL A 829 -18.40 -3.74 18.93
N GLN A 830 -17.42 -4.11 18.10
CA GLN A 830 -17.03 -5.49 17.83
C GLN A 830 -15.58 -5.55 17.29
N THR A 831 -14.82 -6.57 17.66
CA THR A 831 -13.37 -6.68 17.41
C THR A 831 -12.98 -7.56 16.23
N GLY A 832 -13.93 -8.10 15.48
CA GLY A 832 -13.67 -9.16 14.53
C GLY A 832 -13.62 -10.51 15.23
N GLU A 833 -12.50 -11.23 15.11
CA GLU A 833 -12.31 -12.60 15.61
C GLU A 833 -10.84 -12.86 15.96
N TYR A 834 -10.60 -13.95 16.70
CA TYR A 834 -9.30 -14.57 16.93
C TYR A 834 -8.24 -13.67 17.58
N ASP A 835 -8.66 -12.73 18.42
CA ASP A 835 -7.76 -11.78 19.10
C ASP A 835 -6.94 -10.89 18.14
N LYS A 836 -7.39 -10.76 16.88
CA LYS A 836 -6.74 -9.87 15.89
C LYS A 836 -6.76 -8.43 16.37
N ASN A 837 -7.77 -8.06 17.16
CA ASN A 837 -7.93 -6.74 17.73
C ASN A 837 -8.39 -6.83 19.20
N LEU A 838 -8.01 -5.82 19.99
CA LEU A 838 -8.63 -5.47 21.26
C LEU A 838 -9.49 -4.23 21.02
N GLY A 839 -10.78 -4.29 21.37
CA GLY A 839 -11.67 -3.15 21.29
C GLY A 839 -11.49 -2.22 22.48
N ILE A 840 -11.47 -0.91 22.23
CA ILE A 840 -11.31 0.12 23.25
C ILE A 840 -12.39 1.17 23.03
N VAL A 841 -13.29 1.28 24.00
CA VAL A 841 -14.31 2.34 24.06
C VAL A 841 -13.94 3.30 25.17
N ASN A 842 -13.91 4.59 24.86
CA ASN A 842 -13.64 5.65 25.81
C ASN A 842 -14.89 6.51 25.98
N LEU A 843 -15.25 6.78 27.23
CA LEU A 843 -16.39 7.58 27.64
C LEU A 843 -15.93 8.72 28.56
N VAL A 844 -16.65 9.84 28.52
CA VAL A 844 -16.63 10.84 29.58
C VAL A 844 -18.04 10.99 30.12
N TYR A 845 -18.20 10.68 31.41
CA TYR A 845 -19.44 10.90 32.15
C TYR A 845 -19.32 12.20 32.95
N GLU A 846 -20.21 13.15 32.68
CA GLU A 846 -20.19 14.48 33.29
C GLU A 846 -21.62 14.89 33.64
N ASP A 847 -21.83 15.34 34.88
CA ASP A 847 -23.10 15.87 35.38
C ASP A 847 -24.34 15.03 35.05
N GLY A 848 -24.24 13.71 35.21
CA GLY A 848 -25.39 12.81 35.05
C GLY A 848 -25.59 12.26 33.64
N LYS A 849 -24.67 12.51 32.70
CA LYS A 849 -24.80 12.07 31.29
C LYS A 849 -23.45 11.74 30.66
N ILE A 850 -23.47 10.93 29.61
CA ILE A 850 -22.30 10.69 28.75
C ILE A 850 -22.17 11.88 27.77
N VAL A 851 -21.12 12.68 27.93
CA VAL A 851 -20.83 13.84 27.04
C VAL A 851 -19.90 13.48 25.88
N TYR A 852 -19.22 12.33 25.96
CA TYR A 852 -18.33 11.84 24.92
C TYR A 852 -18.31 10.32 24.87
N LYS A 853 -18.30 9.78 23.65
CA LYS A 853 -18.09 8.37 23.37
C LYS A 853 -17.23 8.21 22.12
N SER A 854 -16.21 7.36 22.18
CA SER A 854 -15.44 6.94 21.01
C SER A 854 -15.06 5.47 21.10
N ALA A 855 -14.86 4.84 19.95
CA ALA A 855 -14.38 3.46 19.87
C ALA A 855 -13.18 3.39 18.93
N LYS A 856 -12.24 2.51 19.24
CA LYS A 856 -11.14 2.14 18.35
C LYS A 856 -10.74 0.68 18.52
N LEU A 857 -10.08 0.13 17.52
CA LEU A 857 -9.42 -1.17 17.60
C LEU A 857 -7.91 -0.97 17.81
N PHE A 858 -7.37 -1.62 18.85
CA PHE A 858 -5.93 -1.84 18.98
C PHE A 858 -5.61 -3.15 18.27
N THR A 859 -4.89 -3.07 17.16
CA THR A 859 -4.70 -4.17 16.22
C THR A 859 -3.43 -4.97 16.53
N LYS A 860 -3.31 -6.16 15.93
CA LYS A 860 -2.06 -6.92 15.96
C LYS A 860 -0.84 -6.14 15.46
N ALA A 861 -1.02 -5.27 14.47
CA ALA A 861 0.07 -4.42 13.96
C ALA A 861 0.54 -3.42 15.03
N ASP A 862 -0.39 -2.84 15.79
CA ASP A 862 -0.08 -1.94 16.91
C ASP A 862 0.63 -2.67 18.07
N ALA A 863 0.35 -3.97 18.22
CA ALA A 863 0.94 -4.83 19.26
C ALA A 863 2.30 -5.45 18.88
N LYS A 864 2.85 -5.15 17.70
CA LYS A 864 4.08 -5.79 17.19
C LYS A 864 5.24 -5.68 18.18
N ASP A 865 5.47 -4.48 18.68
CA ASP A 865 6.59 -4.16 19.59
C ASP A 865 6.17 -4.17 21.07
N LEU A 866 4.94 -4.61 21.37
CA LEU A 866 4.44 -4.71 22.74
C LEU A 866 5.01 -5.96 23.42
N GLU A 867 5.58 -5.79 24.61
CA GLU A 867 6.07 -6.92 25.40
C GLU A 867 4.89 -7.79 25.90
N GLU A 868 5.08 -9.11 25.86
CA GLU A 868 4.11 -10.06 26.41
C GLU A 868 4.10 -10.02 27.93
N ASP A 869 2.90 -10.09 28.51
CA ASP A 869 2.73 -10.20 29.95
C ASP A 869 3.27 -11.54 30.46
N LYS A 870 4.33 -11.50 31.26
CA LYS A 870 5.05 -12.69 31.74
C LYS A 870 4.18 -13.61 32.61
N ASP A 871 3.24 -13.06 33.37
CA ASP A 871 2.38 -13.85 34.23
C ASP A 871 1.37 -14.63 33.38
N ILE A 872 0.78 -13.98 32.38
CA ILE A 872 -0.16 -14.62 31.45
C ILE A 872 0.55 -15.63 30.56
N LEU A 873 1.75 -15.32 30.07
CA LEU A 873 2.56 -16.25 29.29
C LEU A 873 2.90 -17.52 30.10
N SER A 874 3.19 -17.37 31.39
CA SER A 874 3.43 -18.51 32.30
C SER A 874 2.19 -19.40 32.44
N VAL A 875 1.00 -18.81 32.60
CA VAL A 875 -0.28 -19.55 32.64
C VAL A 875 -0.50 -20.33 31.33
N VAL A 876 -0.36 -19.67 30.18
CA VAL A 876 -0.51 -20.32 28.86
C VAL A 876 0.51 -21.46 28.70
N THR A 877 1.75 -21.25 29.12
CA THR A 877 2.82 -22.27 29.04
C THR A 877 2.50 -23.49 29.89
N SER A 878 2.06 -23.30 31.15
CA SER A 878 1.68 -24.40 32.04
C SER A 878 0.55 -25.24 31.46
N ILE A 879 -0.49 -24.59 30.92
CA ILE A 879 -1.62 -25.27 30.27
C ILE A 879 -1.14 -26.12 29.08
N LYS A 880 -0.19 -25.61 28.28
CA LYS A 880 0.39 -26.37 27.16
C LYS A 880 1.17 -27.59 27.63
N GLU A 881 1.95 -27.46 28.69
CA GLU A 881 2.68 -28.58 29.29
C GLU A 881 1.74 -29.69 29.78
N GLU A 882 0.60 -29.33 30.36
CA GLU A 882 -0.44 -30.30 30.75
C GLU A 882 -1.11 -30.94 29.54
N ASN A 883 -1.46 -30.14 28.53
CA ASN A 883 -2.05 -30.62 27.29
C ASN A 883 -1.12 -31.59 26.54
N ASN A 884 0.19 -31.38 26.56
CA ASN A 884 1.17 -32.30 25.95
C ASN A 884 1.10 -33.73 26.53
N LYS A 885 0.76 -33.86 27.82
CA LYS A 885 0.53 -35.18 28.44
C LYS A 885 -0.67 -35.89 27.82
N ILE A 886 -1.71 -35.13 27.44
CA ILE A 886 -2.93 -35.65 26.78
C ILE A 886 -2.68 -35.92 25.30
N LEU A 887 -1.92 -35.06 24.61
CA LEU A 887 -1.58 -35.23 23.18
C LEU A 887 -0.74 -36.48 22.92
N SER A 888 0.06 -36.91 23.90
CA SER A 888 0.87 -38.12 23.82
C SER A 888 0.07 -39.43 23.91
N VAL A 889 -1.25 -39.37 24.14
CA VAL A 889 -2.12 -40.55 24.24
C VAL A 889 -2.25 -41.23 22.87
N VAL A 890 -1.96 -42.52 22.82
CA VAL A 890 -2.12 -43.38 21.64
C VAL A 890 -3.61 -43.69 21.44
N ILE A 891 -4.11 -43.46 20.22
CA ILE A 891 -5.51 -43.67 19.82
C ILE A 891 -5.70 -44.80 18.80
N GLY A 892 -4.60 -45.27 18.20
CA GLY A 892 -4.61 -46.35 17.22
C GLY A 892 -3.20 -46.65 16.72
N GLU A 893 -3.12 -47.48 15.69
CA GLU A 893 -1.88 -47.79 14.99
C GLU A 893 -2.12 -47.95 13.49
N THR A 894 -1.09 -47.74 12.69
CA THR A 894 -1.09 -48.00 11.25
C THR A 894 0.20 -48.68 10.84
N ASN A 895 0.11 -49.68 9.95
CA ASN A 895 1.26 -50.36 9.36
C ASN A 895 1.71 -49.71 8.03
N LYS A 896 0.97 -48.70 7.56
CA LYS A 896 1.17 -48.00 6.30
C LYS A 896 1.21 -46.51 6.55
N LYS A 897 1.97 -45.80 5.72
CA LYS A 897 2.01 -44.34 5.76
C LYS A 897 0.67 -43.78 5.30
N LEU A 898 0.08 -42.89 6.09
CA LEU A 898 -1.13 -42.16 5.73
C LEU A 898 -0.70 -40.84 5.07
N ILE A 899 -0.95 -40.73 3.77
CA ILE A 899 -0.36 -39.73 2.87
C ILE A 899 -1.12 -38.41 2.99
N GLY A 900 -0.49 -37.43 3.63
CA GLY A 900 -0.98 -36.08 3.82
C GLY A 900 -0.04 -35.00 3.25
N GLU A 901 1.01 -35.36 2.50
CA GLU A 901 1.89 -34.37 1.90
C GLU A 901 1.16 -33.53 0.85
N ARG A 902 1.41 -32.22 0.89
CA ARG A 902 0.82 -31.20 0.01
C ARG A 902 0.79 -31.59 -1.47
N GLN A 903 1.89 -32.17 -1.98
CA GLN A 903 2.02 -32.51 -3.40
C GLN A 903 1.10 -33.64 -3.86
N PHE A 904 0.55 -34.43 -2.93
CA PHE A 904 -0.36 -35.54 -3.22
C PHE A 904 -1.81 -35.17 -2.87
N VAL A 905 -2.06 -34.64 -1.67
CA VAL A 905 -3.45 -34.31 -1.25
C VAL A 905 -4.09 -33.20 -2.08
N ARG A 906 -3.29 -32.42 -2.83
CA ARG A 906 -3.74 -31.31 -3.68
C ARG A 906 -3.79 -31.61 -5.17
N THR A 907 -3.52 -32.86 -5.55
CA THR A 907 -3.43 -33.29 -6.95
C THR A 907 -4.06 -34.66 -7.19
N GLY A 908 -4.39 -35.42 -6.16
CA GLY A 908 -4.96 -36.76 -6.33
C GLY A 908 -5.55 -37.34 -5.05
N GLU A 909 -6.24 -38.48 -5.23
CA GLU A 909 -6.76 -39.30 -4.14
C GLU A 909 -5.62 -39.76 -3.21
N THR A 910 -5.80 -39.62 -1.90
CA THR A 910 -4.88 -40.19 -0.91
C THR A 910 -5.63 -41.05 0.09
N ASN A 911 -4.92 -42.02 0.67
CA ASN A 911 -5.48 -42.88 1.70
C ASN A 911 -5.89 -42.12 2.97
N LEU A 912 -5.18 -41.06 3.35
CA LEU A 912 -5.55 -40.22 4.50
C LEU A 912 -6.79 -39.36 4.20
N GLY A 913 -6.89 -38.79 3.00
CA GLY A 913 -8.07 -38.04 2.57
C GLY A 913 -9.33 -38.90 2.57
N ASN A 914 -9.24 -40.14 2.08
CA ASN A 914 -10.33 -41.11 2.13
C ASN A 914 -10.75 -41.46 3.56
N LEU A 915 -9.79 -41.71 4.46
CA LEU A 915 -10.09 -41.99 5.87
C LEU A 915 -10.86 -40.84 6.54
N ILE A 916 -10.45 -39.60 6.28
CA ILE A 916 -11.09 -38.40 6.84
C ILE A 916 -12.52 -38.26 6.29
N ALA A 917 -12.70 -38.41 4.98
CA ALA A 917 -14.03 -38.34 4.36
C ALA A 917 -14.96 -39.47 4.86
N ASP A 918 -14.43 -40.68 5.09
CA ASP A 918 -15.18 -41.80 5.67
C ASP A 918 -15.62 -41.49 7.11
N ALA A 919 -14.74 -40.89 7.91
CA ALA A 919 -15.07 -40.50 9.28
C ALA A 919 -16.20 -39.44 9.31
N MET A 920 -16.16 -38.47 8.37
CA MET A 920 -17.22 -37.48 8.20
C MET A 920 -18.55 -38.12 7.79
N LEU A 921 -18.53 -39.06 6.85
CA LEU A 921 -19.73 -39.74 6.38
C LEU A 921 -20.37 -40.60 7.49
N GLU A 922 -19.55 -41.36 8.23
CA GLU A 922 -19.98 -42.22 9.33
C GLU A 922 -20.66 -41.45 10.47
N VAL A 923 -20.06 -40.33 10.93
CA VAL A 923 -20.64 -39.57 12.04
C VAL A 923 -21.91 -38.83 11.63
N SER A 924 -21.96 -38.39 10.36
CA SER A 924 -23.02 -37.50 9.89
C SER A 924 -24.26 -38.21 9.38
N GLY A 925 -24.11 -39.44 8.88
CA GLY A 925 -25.18 -40.15 8.15
C GLY A 925 -25.64 -39.41 6.88
N ALA A 926 -24.79 -38.54 6.31
CA ALA A 926 -25.05 -37.85 5.06
C ALA A 926 -25.03 -38.82 3.86
N ASP A 927 -25.52 -38.38 2.69
CA ASP A 927 -25.46 -39.20 1.47
C ASP A 927 -24.01 -39.30 0.96
N VAL A 928 -23.27 -38.19 1.06
CA VAL A 928 -21.88 -38.07 0.60
C VAL A 928 -21.08 -37.14 1.51
N ALA A 929 -19.75 -37.26 1.48
CA ALA A 929 -18.84 -36.34 2.15
C ALA A 929 -17.79 -35.77 1.17
N LEU A 930 -17.41 -34.51 1.39
CA LEU A 930 -16.37 -33.81 0.64
C LEU A 930 -15.50 -32.99 1.59
N THR A 931 -14.18 -33.11 1.48
CA THR A 931 -13.23 -32.24 2.18
C THR A 931 -12.07 -31.86 1.27
N ASN A 932 -11.54 -30.65 1.42
CA ASN A 932 -10.46 -30.15 0.56
C ASN A 932 -9.08 -30.62 1.05
N GLY A 933 -8.18 -30.92 0.12
CA GLY A 933 -6.79 -31.32 0.41
C GLY A 933 -5.98 -30.25 1.15
N GLY A 934 -6.40 -28.99 1.06
CA GLY A 934 -5.89 -27.86 1.84
C GLY A 934 -6.13 -28.03 3.34
N GLY A 935 -7.16 -28.77 3.75
CA GLY A 935 -7.46 -29.10 5.15
C GLY A 935 -6.52 -30.14 5.76
N ILE A 936 -5.84 -30.95 4.93
CA ILE A 936 -4.97 -32.06 5.37
C ILE A 936 -3.51 -31.59 5.38
N ARG A 937 -2.89 -31.55 6.56
CA ARG A 937 -1.66 -30.75 6.76
C ARG A 937 -0.38 -31.55 6.95
N ALA A 938 -0.49 -32.82 7.30
CA ALA A 938 0.65 -33.69 7.55
C ALA A 938 0.31 -35.14 7.23
N SER A 939 1.34 -35.94 7.01
CA SER A 939 1.24 -37.39 6.95
C SER A 939 1.33 -38.00 8.34
N ILE A 940 0.81 -39.22 8.48
CA ILE A 940 1.03 -40.05 9.67
C ILE A 940 1.91 -41.23 9.25
N GLU A 941 3.09 -41.33 9.87
CA GLU A 941 4.05 -42.40 9.59
C GLU A 941 3.57 -43.74 10.18
N PRO A 942 4.06 -44.88 9.65
CA PRO A 942 3.77 -46.19 10.23
C PRO A 942 4.15 -46.25 11.71
N GLY A 943 3.25 -46.75 12.55
CA GLY A 943 3.44 -46.87 13.99
C GLY A 943 2.19 -46.50 14.80
N LYS A 944 2.42 -46.12 16.05
CA LYS A 944 1.38 -45.65 16.96
C LYS A 944 0.89 -44.29 16.50
N ILE A 945 -0.42 -44.13 16.43
CA ILE A 945 -1.10 -42.88 16.15
C ILE A 945 -1.50 -42.28 17.49
N THR A 946 -1.03 -41.08 17.77
CA THR A 946 -1.36 -40.31 18.96
C THR A 946 -2.46 -39.29 18.69
N LYS A 947 -3.06 -38.73 19.74
CA LYS A 947 -3.93 -37.56 19.60
C LYS A 947 -3.20 -36.39 18.93
N GLY A 948 -1.93 -36.18 19.28
CA GLY A 948 -1.07 -35.15 18.68
C GLY A 948 -0.92 -35.32 17.17
N ASP A 949 -0.83 -36.55 16.67
CA ASP A 949 -0.74 -36.81 15.23
C ASP A 949 -2.01 -36.33 14.50
N ILE A 950 -3.20 -36.59 15.05
CA ILE A 950 -4.46 -36.14 14.42
C ILE A 950 -4.59 -34.61 14.46
N ILE A 951 -4.23 -33.98 15.58
CA ILE A 951 -4.20 -32.52 15.68
C ILE A 951 -3.22 -31.92 14.68
N THR A 952 -2.09 -32.58 14.41
CA THR A 952 -1.11 -32.14 13.41
C THR A 952 -1.66 -32.26 11.98
N VAL A 953 -2.45 -33.30 11.69
CA VAL A 953 -3.12 -33.46 10.39
C VAL A 953 -4.23 -32.42 10.19
N LEU A 954 -5.01 -32.13 11.23
CA LEU A 954 -6.21 -31.28 11.21
C LEU A 954 -6.12 -30.10 12.21
N PRO A 955 -5.20 -29.14 12.00
CA PRO A 955 -4.86 -28.15 13.03
C PRO A 955 -5.82 -26.96 13.13
N PHE A 956 -6.82 -26.88 12.25
CA PHE A 956 -7.64 -25.66 12.11
C PHE A 956 -8.83 -25.60 13.08
N GLY A 957 -9.13 -26.70 13.78
CA GLY A 957 -10.30 -26.76 14.66
C GLY A 957 -11.64 -26.78 13.92
N ASN A 958 -11.61 -27.06 12.61
CA ASN A 958 -12.81 -27.17 11.78
C ASN A 958 -13.75 -28.25 12.34
N TYR A 959 -15.06 -28.03 12.22
CA TYR A 959 -16.09 -28.99 12.60
C TYR A 959 -16.89 -29.46 11.38
N VAL A 960 -17.61 -30.57 11.52
CA VAL A 960 -18.33 -31.18 10.40
C VAL A 960 -19.72 -30.55 10.26
N VAL A 961 -20.03 -30.04 9.06
CA VAL A 961 -21.30 -29.41 8.70
C VAL A 961 -21.99 -30.25 7.63
N VAL A 962 -23.31 -30.45 7.75
CA VAL A 962 -24.13 -31.10 6.71
C VAL A 962 -25.02 -30.06 6.04
N LYS A 963 -24.92 -29.97 4.71
CA LYS A 963 -25.75 -29.09 3.87
C LYS A 963 -26.66 -29.88 2.92
N GLU A 964 -27.81 -29.32 2.60
CA GLU A 964 -28.71 -29.80 1.53
C GLU A 964 -28.27 -29.14 0.21
N MET A 965 -27.62 -29.90 -0.69
CA MET A 965 -27.09 -29.38 -1.97
C MET A 965 -27.76 -30.06 -3.17
N LYS A 966 -28.00 -29.34 -4.27
CA LYS A 966 -28.41 -29.98 -5.53
C LYS A 966 -27.25 -30.74 -6.16
N GLY A 967 -27.54 -31.78 -6.93
CA GLY A 967 -26.55 -32.51 -7.70
C GLY A 967 -25.73 -31.61 -8.62
N SER A 968 -26.34 -30.56 -9.19
CA SER A 968 -25.65 -29.53 -9.99
C SER A 968 -24.55 -28.81 -9.20
N ASP A 969 -24.81 -28.49 -7.94
CA ASP A 969 -23.90 -27.71 -7.10
C ASP A 969 -22.74 -28.58 -6.61
N ILE A 970 -23.00 -29.87 -6.37
CA ILE A 970 -21.96 -30.88 -6.11
C ILE A 970 -21.03 -31.02 -7.32
N ILE A 971 -21.57 -31.10 -8.55
CA ILE A 971 -20.75 -31.15 -9.77
C ILE A 971 -19.89 -29.89 -9.90
N ALA A 972 -20.48 -28.71 -9.69
CA ALA A 972 -19.76 -27.44 -9.75
C ALA A 972 -18.65 -27.34 -8.68
N ALA A 973 -18.90 -27.85 -7.47
CA ALA A 973 -17.90 -27.93 -6.42
C ALA A 973 -16.72 -28.85 -6.83
N LEU A 974 -17.00 -30.00 -7.45
CA LEU A 974 -15.97 -30.91 -7.94
C LEU A 974 -15.15 -30.27 -9.08
N GLU A 975 -15.80 -29.64 -10.06
CA GLU A 975 -15.15 -28.88 -11.15
C GLU A 975 -14.18 -27.81 -10.61
N HIS A 976 -14.63 -27.05 -9.62
CA HIS A 976 -13.82 -26.04 -8.97
C HIS A 976 -12.57 -26.65 -8.32
N GLY A 977 -12.75 -27.73 -7.57
CA GLY A 977 -11.67 -28.42 -6.87
C GLY A 977 -10.57 -28.98 -7.78
N ILE A 978 -10.89 -29.34 -9.03
CA ILE A 978 -9.93 -29.87 -10.01
C ILE A 978 -9.44 -28.84 -11.06
N SER A 979 -9.86 -27.58 -10.93
CA SER A 979 -9.63 -26.53 -11.93
C SER A 979 -8.16 -26.27 -12.28
N ALA A 980 -7.26 -26.36 -11.29
CA ALA A 980 -5.83 -26.12 -11.51
C ALA A 980 -5.04 -27.37 -11.90
N TYR A 981 -5.64 -28.57 -11.86
CA TYR A 981 -4.94 -29.81 -12.18
C TYR A 981 -4.25 -29.71 -13.56
N PRO A 982 -2.97 -30.15 -13.71
CA PRO A 982 -2.16 -30.93 -12.74
C PRO A 982 -1.42 -30.12 -11.67
N GLU A 983 -1.55 -28.79 -11.64
CA GLU A 983 -0.95 -27.96 -10.60
C GLU A 983 -1.61 -28.19 -9.23
N THR A 984 -0.85 -27.99 -8.16
CA THR A 984 -1.38 -28.19 -6.80
C THR A 984 -2.43 -27.14 -6.45
N LEU A 985 -3.63 -27.55 -6.03
CA LEU A 985 -4.68 -26.66 -5.53
C LEU A 985 -5.16 -27.07 -4.14
N GLY A 986 -5.24 -26.12 -3.20
CA GLY A 986 -5.79 -26.39 -1.86
C GLY A 986 -7.21 -26.95 -1.92
N ALA A 987 -7.99 -26.49 -2.90
CA ALA A 987 -9.36 -26.90 -3.12
C ALA A 987 -9.53 -28.35 -3.61
N PHE A 988 -8.47 -29.12 -3.93
CA PHE A 988 -8.64 -30.48 -4.48
C PHE A 988 -9.52 -31.38 -3.58
N PRO A 989 -10.58 -32.03 -4.11
CA PRO A 989 -11.58 -32.70 -3.27
C PRO A 989 -11.20 -34.14 -2.94
N HIS A 990 -11.27 -34.49 -1.65
CA HIS A 990 -11.33 -35.88 -1.15
C HIS A 990 -12.76 -36.20 -0.76
N VAL A 991 -13.23 -37.40 -1.12
CA VAL A 991 -14.66 -37.73 -1.09
C VAL A 991 -14.96 -39.08 -0.46
N ALA A 992 -16.18 -39.23 0.07
CA ALA A 992 -16.76 -40.51 0.52
C ALA A 992 -18.25 -40.59 0.13
N GLY A 993 -18.76 -41.79 -0.10
CA GLY A 993 -20.13 -42.01 -0.61
C GLY A 993 -20.31 -41.67 -2.10
N MET A 994 -19.27 -41.14 -2.75
CA MET A 994 -19.25 -40.82 -4.18
C MET A 994 -17.92 -41.21 -4.84
N GLU A 995 -17.95 -41.37 -6.15
CA GLU A 995 -16.76 -41.47 -7.01
C GLU A 995 -16.92 -40.54 -8.23
N PHE A 996 -15.81 -40.01 -8.76
CA PHE A 996 -15.84 -39.20 -9.97
C PHE A 996 -14.64 -39.43 -10.89
N VAL A 997 -14.87 -39.21 -12.18
CA VAL A 997 -13.90 -39.28 -13.27
C VAL A 997 -13.79 -37.90 -13.90
N PHE A 998 -12.57 -37.42 -14.15
CA PHE A 998 -12.35 -36.14 -14.83
C PHE A 998 -11.27 -36.22 -15.90
N ASP A 999 -11.42 -35.41 -16.95
CA ASP A 999 -10.54 -35.31 -18.10
C ASP A 999 -9.78 -33.98 -18.07
N PRO A 1000 -8.47 -33.99 -17.75
CA PRO A 1000 -7.68 -32.77 -17.64
C PRO A 1000 -7.38 -32.12 -18.98
N SER A 1001 -7.66 -32.79 -20.11
CA SER A 1001 -7.53 -32.19 -21.45
C SER A 1001 -8.63 -31.19 -21.77
N LYS A 1002 -9.75 -31.22 -21.03
CA LYS A 1002 -10.86 -30.28 -21.17
C LYS A 1002 -10.60 -28.97 -20.42
N GLU A 1003 -11.27 -27.92 -20.88
CA GLU A 1003 -11.24 -26.60 -20.23
C GLU A 1003 -11.72 -26.71 -18.77
N ALA A 1004 -11.07 -25.98 -17.87
CA ALA A 1004 -11.45 -25.92 -16.46
C ALA A 1004 -12.91 -25.45 -16.32
N GLY A 1005 -13.69 -26.13 -15.49
CA GLY A 1005 -15.14 -25.95 -15.40
C GLY A 1005 -15.96 -26.90 -16.27
N ASN A 1006 -15.31 -27.68 -17.16
CA ASN A 1006 -15.92 -28.72 -17.99
C ASN A 1006 -15.10 -30.03 -17.98
N ARG A 1007 -14.39 -30.32 -16.90
CA ARG A 1007 -13.48 -31.47 -16.79
C ARG A 1007 -14.16 -32.73 -16.29
N ILE A 1008 -15.25 -32.63 -15.55
CA ILE A 1008 -15.96 -33.80 -15.02
C ILE A 1008 -16.57 -34.61 -16.17
N VAL A 1009 -16.23 -35.90 -16.20
CA VAL A 1009 -16.73 -36.88 -17.17
C VAL A 1009 -17.88 -37.67 -16.57
N GLU A 1010 -17.74 -38.07 -15.31
CA GLU A 1010 -18.73 -38.89 -14.61
C GLU A 1010 -18.68 -38.62 -13.10
N VAL A 1011 -19.84 -38.56 -12.45
CA VAL A 1011 -19.96 -38.58 -10.99
C VAL A 1011 -21.01 -39.64 -10.65
N LYS A 1012 -20.68 -40.53 -9.71
CA LYS A 1012 -21.57 -41.58 -9.20
C LYS A 1012 -21.73 -41.49 -7.70
N ILE A 1013 -22.96 -41.69 -7.24
CA ILE A 1013 -23.34 -41.83 -5.84
C ILE A 1013 -24.05 -43.19 -5.73
N ASP A 1014 -23.59 -44.04 -4.81
CA ASP A 1014 -24.04 -45.46 -4.71
C ASP A 1014 -23.98 -46.23 -6.04
N GLY A 1015 -22.94 -45.98 -6.84
CA GLY A 1015 -22.73 -46.61 -8.15
C GLY A 1015 -23.71 -46.16 -9.26
N LYS A 1016 -24.59 -45.19 -8.99
CA LYS A 1016 -25.51 -44.61 -9.97
C LYS A 1016 -25.05 -43.21 -10.38
N PRO A 1017 -25.20 -42.82 -11.67
CA PRO A 1017 -24.92 -41.45 -12.09
C PRO A 1017 -25.67 -40.42 -11.23
N ILE A 1018 -24.99 -39.34 -10.86
CA ILE A 1018 -25.60 -38.25 -10.10
C ILE A 1018 -26.78 -37.63 -10.88
N ASN A 1019 -27.86 -37.28 -10.17
CA ASN A 1019 -28.96 -36.53 -10.76
C ASN A 1019 -28.78 -35.04 -10.42
N PRO A 1020 -28.54 -34.15 -11.41
CA PRO A 1020 -28.30 -32.73 -11.17
C PRO A 1020 -29.43 -32.02 -10.41
N ASP A 1021 -30.68 -32.44 -10.60
CA ASP A 1021 -31.86 -31.78 -10.01
C ASP A 1021 -32.23 -32.34 -8.62
N LYS A 1022 -31.63 -33.46 -8.20
CA LYS A 1022 -31.91 -34.07 -6.90
C LYS A 1022 -31.09 -33.36 -5.81
N THR A 1023 -31.69 -33.15 -4.64
CA THR A 1023 -30.99 -32.69 -3.43
C THR A 1023 -30.38 -33.87 -2.66
N TYR A 1024 -29.16 -33.69 -2.18
CA TYR A 1024 -28.39 -34.63 -1.38
C TYR A 1024 -27.93 -33.95 -0.09
N LYS A 1025 -27.78 -34.73 0.98
CA LYS A 1025 -27.07 -34.30 2.19
C LYS A 1025 -25.58 -34.48 1.99
N VAL A 1026 -24.83 -33.39 2.06
CA VAL A 1026 -23.38 -33.36 1.87
C VAL A 1026 -22.71 -32.98 3.18
N ALA A 1027 -21.91 -33.89 3.73
CA ALA A 1027 -21.04 -33.59 4.86
C ALA A 1027 -19.75 -32.92 4.37
N THR A 1028 -19.43 -31.77 4.93
CA THR A 1028 -18.22 -31.00 4.64
C THR A 1028 -17.63 -30.43 5.93
N ASN A 1029 -16.52 -29.71 5.84
CA ASN A 1029 -16.01 -28.91 6.97
C ASN A 1029 -16.59 -27.49 6.92
N ASP A 1030 -16.71 -26.83 8.07
CA ASP A 1030 -17.28 -25.48 8.22
C ASP A 1030 -16.60 -24.43 7.33
N PHE A 1031 -15.28 -24.53 7.12
CA PHE A 1031 -14.54 -23.66 6.20
C PHE A 1031 -15.08 -23.74 4.76
N LEU A 1032 -15.30 -24.94 4.22
CA LEU A 1032 -15.90 -25.10 2.89
C LEU A 1032 -17.39 -24.73 2.89
N ALA A 1033 -18.11 -25.04 3.97
CA ALA A 1033 -19.52 -24.68 4.10
C ALA A 1033 -19.75 -23.16 4.02
N ALA A 1034 -18.79 -22.36 4.47
CA ALA A 1034 -18.81 -20.90 4.39
C ALA A 1034 -18.32 -20.33 3.03
N GLY A 1035 -17.90 -21.19 2.09
CA GLY A 1035 -17.34 -20.78 0.80
C GLY A 1035 -15.82 -20.63 0.77
N GLY A 1036 -15.11 -21.15 1.78
CA GLY A 1036 -13.65 -21.21 1.82
C GLY A 1036 -13.06 -21.94 0.62
N ASP A 1037 -11.81 -21.62 0.27
CA ASP A 1037 -11.15 -22.10 -0.96
C ASP A 1037 -11.93 -21.78 -2.25
N ASN A 1038 -12.80 -20.76 -2.24
CA ASN A 1038 -13.71 -20.37 -3.34
C ASN A 1038 -14.80 -21.41 -3.68
N TYR A 1039 -15.16 -22.28 -2.72
CA TYR A 1039 -16.32 -23.17 -2.83
C TYR A 1039 -17.65 -22.42 -2.66
N THR A 1040 -17.87 -21.35 -3.42
CA THR A 1040 -19.05 -20.46 -3.27
C THR A 1040 -20.38 -21.19 -3.48
N MET A 1041 -20.35 -22.35 -4.15
CA MET A 1041 -21.46 -23.28 -4.35
C MET A 1041 -22.08 -23.75 -3.03
N PHE A 1042 -21.33 -23.75 -1.93
CA PHE A 1042 -21.85 -24.13 -0.62
C PHE A 1042 -22.56 -22.97 0.10
N LYS A 1043 -22.28 -21.70 -0.25
CA LYS A 1043 -22.54 -20.54 0.63
C LYS A 1043 -24.01 -20.35 0.97
N ASP A 1044 -24.89 -20.49 -0.02
CA ASP A 1044 -26.33 -20.21 0.11
C ASP A 1044 -27.16 -21.45 0.47
N ASP A 1045 -26.52 -22.62 0.55
CA ASP A 1045 -27.18 -23.88 0.87
C ASP A 1045 -27.50 -24.01 2.37
N LYS A 1046 -28.67 -24.58 2.64
CA LYS A 1046 -29.22 -24.73 3.99
C LYS A 1046 -28.38 -25.71 4.82
N ILE A 1047 -27.94 -25.26 5.99
CA ILE A 1047 -27.32 -26.11 7.02
C ILE A 1047 -28.42 -26.96 7.68
N VAL A 1048 -28.17 -28.27 7.78
CA VAL A 1048 -29.12 -29.26 8.31
C VAL A 1048 -28.65 -29.84 9.64
N ALA A 1049 -27.33 -29.96 9.83
CA ALA A 1049 -26.73 -30.42 11.08
C ALA A 1049 -25.27 -29.98 11.18
N GLU A 1050 -24.79 -29.86 12.41
CA GLU A 1050 -23.39 -29.64 12.75
C GLU A 1050 -22.97 -30.70 13.78
N TYR A 1051 -21.74 -31.19 13.66
CA TYR A 1051 -21.17 -32.28 14.46
C TYR A 1051 -19.88 -31.81 15.15
N PRO A 1052 -19.29 -32.60 16.07
CA PRO A 1052 -18.05 -32.23 16.75
C PRO A 1052 -16.88 -31.90 15.81
N GLY A 1053 -15.77 -31.43 16.40
CA GLY A 1053 -14.52 -31.15 15.70
C GLY A 1053 -14.09 -32.31 14.81
N LEU A 1054 -13.65 -32.00 13.60
CA LEU A 1054 -13.25 -32.99 12.60
C LEU A 1054 -12.10 -33.87 13.11
N ASP A 1055 -11.21 -33.32 13.92
CA ASP A 1055 -10.17 -34.05 14.63
C ASP A 1055 -10.76 -35.10 15.59
N GLU A 1056 -11.76 -34.75 16.39
CA GLU A 1056 -12.47 -35.66 17.28
C GLU A 1056 -13.20 -36.76 16.51
N VAL A 1057 -13.87 -36.39 15.42
CA VAL A 1057 -14.55 -37.33 14.51
C VAL A 1057 -13.57 -38.36 13.98
N VAL A 1058 -12.40 -37.93 13.48
CA VAL A 1058 -11.35 -38.83 12.99
C VAL A 1058 -10.73 -39.67 14.11
N MET A 1059 -10.47 -39.07 15.28
CA MET A 1059 -9.96 -39.81 16.45
C MET A 1059 -10.91 -40.93 16.87
N ASN A 1060 -12.20 -40.66 16.92
CA ASN A 1060 -13.21 -41.64 17.31
C ASN A 1060 -13.40 -42.72 16.24
N TYR A 1061 -13.34 -42.34 14.96
CA TYR A 1061 -13.34 -43.29 13.85
C TYR A 1061 -12.15 -44.26 13.94
N ILE A 1062 -10.93 -43.75 14.15
CA ILE A 1062 -9.72 -44.59 14.28
C ILE A 1062 -9.81 -45.51 15.50
N LYS A 1063 -10.33 -45.03 16.64
CA LYS A 1063 -10.52 -45.89 17.83
C LYS A 1063 -11.51 -47.02 17.59
N LYS A 1064 -12.56 -46.76 16.79
CA LYS A 1064 -13.65 -47.70 16.54
C LYS A 1064 -13.33 -48.70 15.42
N TYR A 1065 -12.70 -48.22 14.35
CA TYR A 1065 -12.51 -48.96 13.09
C TYR A 1065 -11.04 -49.12 12.67
N GLY A 1066 -10.09 -48.59 13.46
CA GLY A 1066 -8.68 -48.59 13.10
C GLY A 1066 -8.40 -47.74 11.85
N THR A 1067 -7.39 -48.14 11.09
CA THR A 1067 -6.97 -47.47 9.84
C THR A 1067 -7.36 -48.25 8.58
N GLU A 1068 -8.38 -49.09 8.67
CA GLU A 1068 -8.89 -49.91 7.55
C GLU A 1068 -9.42 -49.04 6.40
N GLY A 1069 -10.12 -47.95 6.71
CA GLY A 1069 -10.62 -46.98 5.73
C GLY A 1069 -9.53 -46.22 4.97
N ALA A 1070 -8.29 -46.25 5.43
CA ALA A 1070 -7.18 -45.58 4.74
C ALA A 1070 -6.66 -46.39 3.54
N LYS A 1071 -7.43 -46.46 2.46
CA LYS A 1071 -7.07 -47.13 1.20
C LYS A 1071 -7.36 -46.19 0.03
N ILE A 1072 -6.58 -46.33 -1.05
CA ILE A 1072 -6.89 -45.72 -2.35
C ILE A 1072 -7.72 -46.76 -3.10
N ASP A 1073 -9.02 -46.50 -3.28
CA ASP A 1073 -9.96 -47.43 -3.92
C ASP A 1073 -10.62 -46.87 -5.18
N GLY A 1074 -10.09 -45.76 -5.71
CA GLY A 1074 -10.43 -45.24 -7.02
C GLY A 1074 -11.67 -44.35 -6.99
N ARG A 1075 -11.84 -43.58 -5.90
CA ARG A 1075 -12.88 -42.56 -5.76
C ARG A 1075 -12.65 -41.38 -6.68
N VAL A 1076 -11.39 -41.10 -7.04
CA VAL A 1076 -11.02 -40.03 -7.97
C VAL A 1076 -10.18 -40.62 -9.10
N LYS A 1077 -10.66 -40.51 -10.34
CA LYS A 1077 -9.99 -41.09 -11.52
C LYS A 1077 -9.74 -40.03 -12.59
N VAL A 1078 -8.55 -40.05 -13.17
CA VAL A 1078 -8.18 -39.24 -14.34
C VAL A 1078 -8.54 -40.04 -15.59
N TYR A 1079 -9.26 -39.44 -16.54
CA TYR A 1079 -9.57 -40.04 -17.82
C TYR A 1079 -8.29 -40.09 -18.68
N GLU A 1080 -7.89 -41.29 -19.08
CA GLU A 1080 -6.80 -41.50 -20.05
C GLU A 1080 -7.41 -42.03 -21.36
N GLU A 1081 -7.34 -41.24 -22.42
CA GLU A 1081 -7.70 -41.72 -23.77
C GLU A 1081 -6.61 -42.68 -24.26
N GLU A 1082 -6.97 -43.90 -24.71
CA GLU A 1082 -6.02 -44.83 -25.34
C GLU A 1082 -5.56 -44.28 -26.71
N THR A 1083 -4.63 -43.33 -26.71
CA THR A 1083 -3.92 -42.94 -27.93
C THR A 1083 -2.75 -43.89 -28.14
N LYS A 1084 -2.83 -44.77 -29.15
CA LYS A 1084 -1.64 -45.47 -29.65
C LYS A 1084 -0.66 -44.43 -30.21
N PRO A 1085 0.54 -44.28 -29.66
CA PRO A 1085 1.50 -43.32 -30.19
C PRO A 1085 1.94 -43.77 -31.58
N VAL A 1086 1.92 -42.84 -32.55
CA VAL A 1086 2.63 -43.05 -33.81
C VAL A 1086 4.12 -43.07 -33.48
N THR A 1087 4.81 -44.15 -33.84
CA THR A 1087 6.24 -44.31 -33.55
C THR A 1087 7.05 -44.38 -34.82
N GLU A 1088 8.04 -43.51 -34.96
CA GLU A 1088 9.07 -43.61 -36.00
C GLU A 1088 10.26 -44.43 -35.47
N ILE A 1089 10.90 -45.25 -36.32
CA ILE A 1089 12.08 -46.04 -35.92
C ILE A 1089 13.34 -45.34 -36.41
N TYR A 1090 14.20 -44.91 -35.48
CA TYR A 1090 15.53 -44.40 -35.77
C TYR A 1090 16.59 -45.50 -35.58
N ILE A 1091 17.46 -45.70 -36.58
CA ILE A 1091 18.60 -46.63 -36.49
C ILE A 1091 19.86 -45.84 -36.12
N VAL A 1092 20.42 -46.14 -34.95
CA VAL A 1092 21.62 -45.48 -34.40
C VAL A 1092 22.82 -45.66 -35.35
N ARG A 1093 23.54 -44.57 -35.61
CA ARG A 1093 24.75 -44.54 -36.46
C ARG A 1093 26.02 -44.41 -35.62
N PRO A 1094 27.21 -44.75 -36.16
CA PRO A 1094 28.47 -44.42 -35.48
C PRO A 1094 28.54 -42.93 -35.11
N ASN A 1095 28.94 -42.62 -33.87
CA ASN A 1095 28.98 -41.28 -33.27
C ASN A 1095 27.64 -40.62 -32.91
N ASP A 1096 26.52 -41.35 -33.02
CA ASP A 1096 25.26 -40.92 -32.43
C ASP A 1096 25.32 -41.02 -30.90
N VAL A 1097 24.73 -40.02 -30.24
CA VAL A 1097 24.41 -40.03 -28.81
C VAL A 1097 22.94 -39.68 -28.66
N LEU A 1098 22.30 -40.17 -27.59
CA LEU A 1098 20.85 -40.05 -27.42
C LEU A 1098 20.35 -38.59 -27.45
N TRP A 1099 21.18 -37.65 -26.97
CA TRP A 1099 20.92 -36.21 -27.08
C TRP A 1099 20.84 -35.70 -28.53
N LYS A 1100 21.74 -36.14 -29.42
CA LYS A 1100 21.72 -35.73 -30.84
C LYS A 1100 20.48 -36.28 -31.56
N ILE A 1101 20.11 -37.51 -31.24
CA ILE A 1101 18.89 -38.14 -31.77
C ILE A 1101 17.67 -37.36 -31.28
N ALA A 1102 17.60 -37.05 -29.98
CA ALA A 1102 16.50 -36.28 -29.42
C ALA A 1102 16.36 -34.88 -30.04
N ASN A 1103 17.47 -34.17 -30.21
CA ASN A 1103 17.48 -32.85 -30.84
C ASN A 1103 16.97 -32.89 -32.30
N LYS A 1104 17.30 -33.95 -33.05
CA LYS A 1104 16.82 -34.13 -34.43
C LYS A 1104 15.29 -34.21 -34.53
N PHE A 1105 14.62 -34.71 -33.50
CA PHE A 1105 13.17 -34.90 -33.48
C PHE A 1105 12.44 -33.90 -32.56
N GLY A 1106 13.12 -32.87 -32.05
CA GLY A 1106 12.52 -31.89 -31.15
C GLY A 1106 12.09 -32.45 -29.79
N LEU A 1107 12.78 -33.50 -29.30
CA LEU A 1107 12.50 -34.17 -28.04
C LEU A 1107 13.67 -34.01 -27.06
N THR A 1108 13.44 -34.37 -25.79
CA THR A 1108 14.53 -34.55 -24.81
C THR A 1108 15.04 -35.98 -24.82
N TRP A 1109 16.32 -36.18 -24.48
CA TRP A 1109 16.89 -37.52 -24.44
C TRP A 1109 16.23 -38.41 -23.37
N GLN A 1110 15.76 -37.82 -22.26
CA GLN A 1110 15.01 -38.51 -21.21
C GLN A 1110 13.70 -39.06 -21.74
N LYS A 1111 13.00 -38.30 -22.60
CA LYS A 1111 11.74 -38.72 -23.19
C LYS A 1111 11.95 -39.93 -24.11
N ILE A 1112 12.99 -39.93 -24.93
CA ILE A 1112 13.36 -41.08 -25.76
C ILE A 1112 13.82 -42.27 -24.90
N ALA A 1113 14.65 -42.05 -23.87
CA ALA A 1113 15.15 -43.09 -22.99
C ALA A 1113 14.01 -43.82 -22.26
N ASN A 1114 13.08 -43.06 -21.67
CA ASN A 1114 11.93 -43.59 -20.96
C ASN A 1114 10.98 -44.33 -21.91
N PHE A 1115 10.74 -43.77 -23.10
CA PHE A 1115 9.86 -44.37 -24.11
C PHE A 1115 10.40 -45.74 -24.61
N ASN A 1116 11.72 -45.89 -24.69
CA ASN A 1116 12.39 -47.12 -25.13
C ASN A 1116 12.79 -48.05 -23.98
N LYS A 1117 12.57 -47.66 -22.73
CA LYS A 1117 13.00 -48.40 -21.52
C LYS A 1117 14.49 -48.76 -21.56
N LEU A 1118 15.35 -47.80 -21.93
CA LEU A 1118 16.80 -48.03 -21.97
C LEU A 1118 17.36 -48.15 -20.55
N GLU A 1119 18.03 -49.27 -20.25
CA GLU A 1119 18.69 -49.49 -18.95
C GLU A 1119 19.83 -48.50 -18.69
N ASN A 1120 20.53 -48.07 -19.75
CA ASN A 1120 21.56 -47.05 -19.67
C ASN A 1120 21.41 -46.04 -20.82
N PRO A 1121 20.89 -44.83 -20.57
CA PRO A 1121 20.65 -43.83 -21.61
C PRO A 1121 21.93 -43.23 -22.20
N ASN A 1122 23.08 -43.46 -21.56
CA ASN A 1122 24.39 -43.02 -22.06
C ASN A 1122 25.06 -44.07 -22.97
N LEU A 1123 24.45 -45.23 -23.18
CA LEU A 1123 25.02 -46.33 -23.95
C LEU A 1123 24.03 -46.81 -25.03
N ILE A 1124 24.29 -46.40 -26.27
CA ILE A 1124 23.59 -46.87 -27.47
C ILE A 1124 24.59 -47.39 -28.50
N PHE A 1125 24.18 -48.35 -29.32
CA PHE A 1125 25.07 -49.04 -30.27
C PHE A 1125 24.68 -48.76 -31.72
N PRO A 1126 25.64 -48.57 -32.64
CA PRO A 1126 25.35 -48.51 -34.07
C PRO A 1126 24.52 -49.72 -34.53
N GLY A 1127 23.42 -49.45 -35.24
CA GLY A 1127 22.44 -50.46 -35.67
C GLY A 1127 21.29 -50.70 -34.67
N GLN A 1128 21.37 -50.17 -33.44
CA GLN A 1128 20.26 -50.24 -32.47
C GLN A 1128 19.04 -49.47 -32.99
N LYS A 1129 17.86 -50.07 -32.87
CA LYS A 1129 16.58 -49.42 -33.19
C LYS A 1129 16.08 -48.67 -31.95
N ILE A 1130 15.83 -47.38 -32.11
CA ILE A 1130 15.24 -46.50 -31.10
C ILE A 1130 13.89 -46.01 -31.63
N LEU A 1131 12.83 -46.24 -30.86
CA LEU A 1131 11.48 -45.75 -31.14
C LEU A 1131 11.38 -44.27 -30.77
N ILE A 1132 10.92 -43.45 -31.71
CA ILE A 1132 10.72 -42.02 -31.52
C ILE A 1132 9.22 -41.78 -31.36
N PRO A 1133 8.76 -41.26 -30.21
CA PRO A 1133 7.37 -40.86 -30.04
C PRO A 1133 7.14 -39.58 -30.85
N VAL A 1134 6.54 -39.71 -32.03
CA VAL A 1134 6.10 -38.58 -32.84
C VAL A 1134 4.67 -38.20 -32.43
N LYS A 1135 4.35 -36.90 -32.48
CA LYS A 1135 3.03 -36.38 -32.11
C LYS A 1135 1.93 -36.95 -33.00
#